data_AF-A0A8H3DQ08-F1
#
_entry.id   AF-A0A8H3DQ08-F1
#
_cell.length_a   1.000
_cell.length_b   1.000
_cell.length_c   1.000
_cell.angle_alpha   90.00
_cell.angle_beta   90.00
_cell.angle_gamma   90.00
#
_symmetry.space_group_name_H-M   'P 1'
#
loop_
_entity.id
_entity.type
_entity.pdbx_description
1 polymer ?
#
loop_
_entity_poly.entity_id
_entity_poly.type
_entity_poly.pdbx_seq_one_letter_code
_entity_poly.pdbx_strand_id
1 'polypeptide(L)'
;MRTLSLITLASVPILAIATPVSRCTGTIASLDDVAAAQKCTTITIQGFTVPAGKALELSLLDNTVVNMAGDVKFGVANWAGPLFSISGKGITFNGNGHTFDGQGPSYWDGQGGNGGVTKPHPMMKIKISGTYSNVKVLNSPAHTYSISNPAKLVMSGLTIDNSAGDAANSQSGGKAAGHNTDGFDVSTTDLTIQDSKIYNQDDCIAINKGSNIVFQRNYCSGGHGISIGSISTGATVTGVQILNNQIINNDQALRIKTKADATGASVSGITFSGNTATGTKKFGVIVDQGYPTTLGTPGNGVTISGINFTGSLNNIAVTSSAQRVAVNCGTGCTGSWDWSQLTVTGGKAADSKYSVKLDRLKHAKWAHTSLTQGLPSRYTSQDASQPWLIYWASQALTCLGIQLENKTKQHVIDTILANQHPDGGFGGGPKQLPHLLPTYASICTLAIVGRPGEGGGWDQIDRKKCYEFFMRMKQPDGSFIVNKDAEVDVRGTYCLLVAATLLDILTPELVEGTSEFLRSCQTYEGGFASSSHPYYSAEDDKPRVLSGPYQRPEDPKVDVKKLVRWATGMQGLPIEGGGFRGRSNKLVDGCYSWWIGGLEPLLLELLGIGNEEAETQVPRHVTEETDSENGPTALFDKTSLQRFTLVSSQVSTGGLRDKPGKSADPYHTAYNLAGYSTAQHRVYRSRTKGHIFILEESKTV
;
A
#
# COMPACT_ATOMS: atom_id res chain seq x y z
N MET A 1 21.58 45.13 -54.13
CA MET A 1 21.47 46.14 -53.05
C MET A 1 20.73 45.46 -51.90
N ARG A 2 21.24 45.24 -50.69
CA ARG A 2 22.41 45.73 -49.95
C ARG A 2 22.96 44.55 -49.12
N THR A 3 24.25 44.29 -49.26
CA THR A 3 25.06 43.46 -48.36
C THR A 3 25.43 44.28 -47.13
N LEU A 4 25.10 43.80 -45.93
CA LEU A 4 25.68 44.30 -44.67
C LEU A 4 26.49 43.18 -44.03
N SER A 5 27.81 43.32 -44.08
CA SER A 5 28.79 42.49 -43.39
C SER A 5 28.73 42.73 -41.89
N LEU A 6 28.55 41.66 -41.10
CA LEU A 6 28.83 41.67 -39.67
C LEU A 6 30.35 41.58 -39.48
N ILE A 7 30.95 42.64 -38.95
CA ILE A 7 32.36 42.66 -38.53
C ILE A 7 32.45 41.90 -37.22
N THR A 8 33.04 40.71 -37.25
CA THR A 8 33.51 39.99 -36.07
C THR A 8 34.75 40.69 -35.53
N LEU A 9 34.63 41.42 -34.41
CA LEU A 9 35.77 41.80 -33.59
C LEU A 9 36.32 40.54 -32.91
N ALA A 10 37.46 40.06 -33.38
CA ALA A 10 38.27 39.10 -32.65
C ALA A 10 38.84 39.79 -31.41
N SER A 11 38.30 39.47 -30.24
CA SER A 11 38.90 39.83 -28.95
C SER A 11 40.16 38.98 -28.75
N VAL A 12 41.32 39.63 -28.79
CA VAL A 12 42.57 39.04 -28.32
C VAL A 12 42.41 38.73 -26.83
N PRO A 13 42.63 37.48 -26.37
CA PRO A 13 42.63 37.20 -24.95
C PRO A 13 43.85 37.89 -24.35
N ILE A 14 43.61 38.92 -23.54
CA ILE A 14 44.60 39.40 -22.59
C ILE A 14 44.88 38.20 -21.68
N LEU A 15 46.07 37.61 -21.83
CA LEU A 15 46.60 36.64 -20.89
C LEU A 15 46.69 37.37 -19.55
N ALA A 16 45.66 37.22 -18.71
CA ALA A 16 45.75 37.59 -17.31
C ALA A 16 46.86 36.72 -16.73
N ILE A 17 48.02 37.34 -16.50
CA ILE A 17 49.09 36.73 -15.74
C ILE A 17 48.46 36.43 -14.38
N ALA A 18 48.10 35.17 -14.15
CA ALA A 18 47.65 34.71 -12.85
C ALA A 18 48.79 35.04 -11.88
N THR A 19 48.54 36.00 -11.00
CA THR A 19 49.44 36.28 -9.89
C THR A 19 49.69 34.96 -9.16
N PRO A 20 50.94 34.63 -8.83
CA PRO A 20 51.24 33.37 -8.16
C PRO A 20 50.41 33.30 -6.88
N VAL A 21 49.52 32.33 -6.80
CA VAL A 21 48.75 32.05 -5.58
C VAL A 21 49.78 31.80 -4.49
N SER A 22 49.90 32.72 -3.52
CA SER A 22 50.86 32.56 -2.44
C SER A 22 50.44 31.35 -1.61
N ARG A 23 51.25 30.29 -1.66
CA ARG A 23 51.19 29.19 -0.68
C ARG A 23 51.60 29.73 0.68
N CYS A 24 50.67 30.40 1.35
CA CYS A 24 50.83 30.93 2.69
C CYS A 24 49.83 30.28 3.64
N THR A 25 50.08 30.44 4.93
CA THR A 25 49.15 30.10 6.01
C THR A 25 48.64 31.38 6.65
N GLY A 26 47.35 31.66 6.49
CA GLY A 26 46.66 32.72 7.20
C GLY A 26 46.19 32.22 8.57
N THR A 27 46.31 33.05 9.61
CA THR A 27 45.75 32.74 10.93
C THR A 27 44.64 33.73 11.25
N ILE A 28 43.50 33.26 11.73
CA ILE A 28 42.36 34.08 12.15
C ILE A 28 42.21 33.92 13.67
N ALA A 29 42.50 34.97 14.43
CA ALA A 29 42.25 35.04 15.88
C ALA A 29 41.26 36.17 16.25
N SER A 30 40.83 36.95 15.26
CA SER A 30 39.85 38.02 15.36
C SER A 30 39.23 38.29 13.97
N LEU A 31 38.19 39.13 13.90
CA LEU A 31 37.62 39.53 12.60
C LEU A 31 38.60 40.37 11.75
N ASP A 32 39.55 41.07 12.36
CA ASP A 32 40.51 41.93 11.66
C ASP A 32 41.50 41.11 10.81
N ASP A 33 41.73 39.84 11.18
CA ASP A 33 42.65 38.93 10.50
C ASP A 33 42.06 38.34 9.20
N VAL A 34 40.73 38.36 9.05
CA VAL A 34 40.02 37.65 7.98
C VAL A 34 40.47 38.08 6.59
N ALA A 35 40.58 39.39 6.36
CA ALA A 35 40.94 39.94 5.05
C ALA A 35 42.37 39.55 4.61
N ALA A 36 43.28 39.36 5.56
CA ALA A 36 44.63 38.88 5.30
C ALA A 36 44.64 37.36 5.09
N ALA A 37 43.97 36.61 5.96
CA ALA A 37 43.97 35.14 5.94
C ALA A 37 43.33 34.55 4.68
N GLN A 38 42.25 35.15 4.16
CA GLN A 38 41.55 34.67 2.95
C GLN A 38 42.40 34.72 1.67
N LYS A 39 43.54 35.43 1.68
CA LYS A 39 44.49 35.46 0.56
C LYS A 39 45.42 34.24 0.54
N CYS A 40 45.35 33.39 1.56
CA CYS A 40 46.17 32.20 1.71
C CYS A 40 45.43 30.92 1.31
N THR A 41 46.18 29.93 0.82
CA THR A 41 45.66 28.59 0.48
C THR A 41 45.54 27.67 1.69
N THR A 42 46.03 28.09 2.85
CA THR A 42 45.81 27.42 4.12
C THR A 42 45.38 28.46 5.15
N ILE A 43 44.33 28.16 5.91
CA ILE A 43 43.80 29.04 6.95
C ILE A 43 43.68 28.25 8.25
N THR A 44 44.17 28.82 9.35
CA THR A 44 43.97 28.31 10.70
C THR A 44 43.06 29.27 11.47
N ILE A 45 41.90 28.79 11.92
CA ILE A 45 40.96 29.53 12.76
C ILE A 45 41.29 29.21 14.22
N GLN A 46 41.83 30.17 14.96
CA GLN A 46 42.07 30.06 16.40
C GLN A 46 40.76 30.22 17.18
N GLY A 47 40.80 29.97 18.49
CA GLY A 47 39.66 30.24 19.35
C GLY A 47 39.52 31.74 19.61
N PHE A 48 38.33 32.29 19.37
CA PHE A 48 38.01 33.69 19.65
C PHE A 48 36.51 33.94 19.76
N THR A 49 36.13 35.13 20.23
CA THR A 49 34.72 35.56 20.26
C THR A 49 34.45 36.54 19.11
N VAL A 50 33.51 36.20 18.24
CA VAL A 50 32.97 37.12 17.23
C VAL A 50 32.09 38.16 17.95
N PRO A 51 32.32 39.47 17.77
CA PRO A 51 31.53 40.50 18.43
C PRO A 51 30.03 40.40 18.14
N ALA A 52 29.20 40.86 19.09
CA ALA A 52 27.75 40.85 18.96
C ALA A 52 27.27 41.57 17.69
N GLY A 53 26.35 40.95 16.95
CA GLY A 53 25.78 41.52 15.72
C GLY A 53 26.72 41.52 14.52
N LYS A 54 27.82 40.74 14.56
CA LYS A 54 28.76 40.56 13.45
C LYS A 54 28.80 39.10 13.00
N ALA A 55 29.14 38.89 11.72
CA ALA A 55 29.39 37.58 11.14
C ALA A 55 30.90 37.30 11.03
N LEU A 56 31.26 36.02 11.05
CA LEU A 56 32.54 35.53 10.50
C LEU A 56 32.29 35.09 9.05
N GLU A 57 32.83 35.83 8.09
CA GLU A 57 32.60 35.59 6.66
C GLU A 57 33.89 35.19 5.96
N LEU A 58 33.86 34.05 5.27
CA LEU A 58 35.00 33.44 4.58
C LEU A 58 34.75 33.34 3.06
N SER A 59 35.47 34.14 2.27
CA SER A 59 35.51 34.02 0.81
C SER A 59 36.88 33.49 0.39
N LEU A 60 36.95 32.20 0.06
CA LEU A 60 38.20 31.47 -0.05
C LEU A 60 38.66 31.31 -1.48
N LEU A 61 39.98 31.25 -1.66
CA LEU A 61 40.59 30.78 -2.90
C LEU A 61 40.24 29.31 -3.15
N ASP A 62 40.20 28.92 -4.41
CA ASP A 62 39.96 27.52 -4.77
C ASP A 62 41.03 26.60 -4.16
N ASN A 63 40.60 25.42 -3.71
CA ASN A 63 41.43 24.40 -3.07
C ASN A 63 42.05 24.82 -1.72
N THR A 64 41.50 25.85 -1.06
CA THR A 64 41.95 26.25 0.27
C THR A 64 41.68 25.16 1.31
N VAL A 65 42.67 24.92 2.18
CA VAL A 65 42.52 24.09 3.37
C VAL A 65 42.26 24.98 4.58
N VAL A 66 41.18 24.72 5.33
CA VAL A 66 40.84 25.43 6.57
C VAL A 66 40.92 24.46 7.73
N ASN A 67 41.63 24.83 8.79
CA ASN A 67 41.73 24.06 10.03
C ASN A 67 41.25 24.91 11.20
N MET A 68 40.34 24.39 12.01
CA MET A 68 40.10 24.97 13.33
C MET A 68 41.17 24.49 14.31
N ALA A 69 41.63 25.40 15.15
CA ALA A 69 42.58 25.18 16.25
C ALA A 69 42.02 25.65 17.60
N GLY A 70 40.82 26.23 17.62
CA GLY A 70 40.10 26.60 18.83
C GLY A 70 38.63 26.87 18.57
N ASP A 71 37.88 27.04 19.65
CA ASP A 71 36.43 27.24 19.61
C ASP A 71 36.08 28.70 19.29
N VAL A 72 35.10 28.89 18.41
CA VAL A 72 34.59 30.20 18.02
C VAL A 72 33.24 30.44 18.70
N LYS A 73 33.16 31.50 19.49
CA LYS A 73 31.92 31.89 20.19
C LYS A 73 31.31 33.12 19.53
N PHE A 74 29.99 33.16 19.32
CA PHE A 74 29.31 34.33 18.78
C PHE A 74 28.70 35.20 19.90
N GLY A 75 28.97 36.50 19.87
CA GLY A 75 28.33 37.47 20.76
C GLY A 75 26.83 37.62 20.50
N VAL A 76 26.06 37.86 21.55
CA VAL A 76 24.60 37.89 21.50
C VAL A 76 24.08 39.23 20.98
N ALA A 77 23.38 39.21 19.85
CA ALA A 77 22.54 40.29 19.35
C ALA A 77 21.33 39.72 18.61
N ASN A 78 20.22 40.47 18.57
CA ASN A 78 19.02 40.13 17.79
C ASN A 78 19.14 40.73 16.38
N TRP A 79 19.39 39.88 15.39
CA TRP A 79 19.56 40.27 13.98
C TRP A 79 19.37 39.04 13.09
N ALA A 80 19.29 39.24 11.77
CA ALA A 80 18.95 38.16 10.83
C ALA A 80 20.03 37.06 10.70
N GLY A 81 21.30 37.37 10.96
CA GLY A 81 22.42 36.49 10.62
C GLY A 81 22.71 36.45 9.11
N PRO A 82 23.46 35.45 8.60
CA PRO A 82 24.00 34.30 9.32
C PRO A 82 25.12 34.66 10.32
N LEU A 83 25.48 33.75 11.22
CA LEU A 83 26.61 33.94 12.13
C LEU A 83 27.94 33.62 11.44
N PHE A 84 27.99 32.52 10.69
CA PHE A 84 29.13 32.10 9.89
C PHE A 84 28.73 31.93 8.43
N SER A 85 29.55 32.43 7.51
CA SER A 85 29.41 32.13 6.10
C SER A 85 30.74 31.75 5.47
N ILE A 86 30.72 30.76 4.57
CA ILE A 86 31.92 30.31 3.85
C ILE A 86 31.59 30.01 2.39
N SER A 87 32.48 30.40 1.48
CA SER A 87 32.37 30.14 0.04
C SER A 87 33.73 29.84 -0.60
N GLY A 88 33.72 29.03 -1.66
CA GLY A 88 34.92 28.61 -2.40
C GLY A 88 34.73 27.25 -3.09
N LYS A 89 35.63 26.87 -4.01
CA LYS A 89 35.57 25.55 -4.68
C LYS A 89 36.70 24.65 -4.25
N GLY A 90 36.43 23.35 -4.11
CA GLY A 90 37.44 22.35 -3.75
C GLY A 90 38.01 22.51 -2.35
N ILE A 91 37.25 23.13 -1.43
CA ILE A 91 37.69 23.45 -0.08
C ILE A 91 37.79 22.19 0.77
N THR A 92 38.84 22.10 1.59
CA THR A 92 38.95 21.11 2.66
C THR A 92 38.82 21.83 4.00
N PHE A 93 37.66 21.74 4.63
CA PHE A 93 37.41 22.33 5.95
C PHE A 93 37.47 21.25 7.03
N ASN A 94 38.44 21.38 7.94
CA ASN A 94 38.65 20.49 9.08
C ASN A 94 38.33 21.24 10.38
N GLY A 95 37.22 20.88 11.01
CA GLY A 95 36.86 21.38 12.33
C GLY A 95 37.72 20.84 13.46
N ASN A 96 38.45 19.75 13.25
CA ASN A 96 39.33 19.12 14.25
C ASN A 96 38.65 18.88 15.62
N GLY A 97 37.31 18.73 15.65
CA GLY A 97 36.53 18.57 16.88
C GLY A 97 36.18 19.87 17.61
N HIS A 98 36.57 21.04 17.09
CA HIS A 98 36.28 22.34 17.67
C HIS A 98 34.85 22.80 17.41
N THR A 99 34.43 23.77 18.22
CA THR A 99 33.04 24.20 18.36
C THR A 99 32.82 25.60 17.80
N PHE A 100 31.72 25.77 17.07
CA PHE A 100 31.05 27.06 16.91
C PHE A 100 29.88 27.14 17.91
N ASP A 101 29.93 28.07 18.85
CA ASP A 101 28.87 28.29 19.86
C ASP A 101 27.99 29.48 19.48
N GLY A 102 26.75 29.19 19.09
CA GLY A 102 25.77 30.16 18.65
C GLY A 102 24.99 30.85 19.77
N GLN A 103 25.22 30.46 21.03
CA GLN A 103 24.58 31.07 22.21
C GLN A 103 23.03 31.01 22.20
N GLY A 104 22.46 29.96 21.59
CA GLY A 104 21.03 29.67 21.49
C GLY A 104 20.18 29.94 22.73
N PRO A 105 20.58 29.53 23.96
CA PRO A 105 19.84 29.81 25.19
C PRO A 105 19.51 31.29 25.44
N SER A 106 20.28 32.22 24.88
CA SER A 106 19.99 33.65 24.98
C SER A 106 18.86 34.13 24.04
N TYR A 107 18.44 33.29 23.09
CA TYR A 107 17.45 33.58 22.06
C TYR A 107 16.17 32.76 22.18
N TRP A 108 16.28 31.56 22.73
CA TRP A 108 15.22 30.56 22.74
C TRP A 108 14.04 30.94 23.63
N ASP A 109 12.86 31.01 23.00
CA ASP A 109 11.59 31.46 23.58
C ASP A 109 10.42 30.53 23.20
N GLY A 110 10.74 29.33 22.70
CA GLY A 110 9.76 28.33 22.24
C GLY A 110 9.02 28.69 20.94
N GLN A 111 9.37 29.80 20.27
CA GLN A 111 8.69 30.25 19.04
C GLN A 111 9.53 30.07 17.77
N GLY A 112 10.85 29.94 17.91
CA GLY A 112 11.77 29.71 16.79
C GLY A 112 11.69 30.84 15.76
N GLY A 113 11.49 30.50 14.49
CA GLY A 113 11.29 31.47 13.41
C GLY A 113 9.84 31.97 13.26
N ASN A 114 8.88 31.45 14.04
CA ASN A 114 7.45 31.76 13.88
C ASN A 114 6.99 33.00 14.65
N GLY A 115 7.84 33.57 15.51
CA GLY A 115 7.52 34.69 16.38
C GLY A 115 8.62 34.97 17.40
N GLY A 116 8.33 35.83 18.38
CA GLY A 116 9.25 36.17 19.46
C GLY A 116 10.40 37.09 19.04
N VAL A 117 11.57 36.93 19.65
CA VAL A 117 12.75 37.76 19.32
C VAL A 117 13.39 37.31 18.00
N THR A 118 13.92 38.26 17.22
CA THR A 118 14.70 37.95 16.02
C THR A 118 15.93 37.13 16.37
N LYS A 119 16.05 35.93 15.78
CA LYS A 119 17.16 35.00 16.00
C LYS A 119 18.03 34.93 14.74
N PRO A 120 19.37 34.98 14.86
CA PRO A 120 20.24 34.80 13.70
C PRO A 120 20.06 33.40 13.08
N HIS A 121 19.64 33.33 11.81
CA HIS A 121 19.46 32.06 11.11
C HIS A 121 19.64 32.19 9.59
N PRO A 122 20.20 31.19 8.90
CA PRO A 122 20.86 30.00 9.47
C PRO A 122 22.13 30.41 10.25
N MET A 123 22.56 29.61 11.22
CA MET A 123 23.82 29.86 11.92
C MET A 123 25.01 29.71 10.98
N MET A 124 25.05 28.61 10.22
CA MET A 124 26.15 28.22 9.34
C MET A 124 25.67 28.24 7.88
N LYS A 125 26.19 29.17 7.08
CA LYS A 125 25.88 29.28 5.64
C LYS A 125 27.02 28.71 4.80
N ILE A 126 26.82 27.51 4.26
CA ILE A 126 27.84 26.73 3.58
C ILE A 126 27.64 26.80 2.06
N LYS A 127 28.58 27.49 1.39
CA LYS A 127 28.61 27.66 -0.08
C LYS A 127 29.92 27.16 -0.68
N ILE A 128 30.42 26.02 -0.19
CA ILE A 128 31.66 25.40 -0.66
C ILE A 128 31.39 24.09 -1.40
N SER A 129 32.31 23.69 -2.28
CA SER A 129 32.47 22.28 -2.70
C SER A 129 33.72 21.68 -2.05
N GLY A 130 33.87 20.35 -2.10
CA GLY A 130 34.98 19.64 -1.46
C GLY A 130 34.55 18.87 -0.21
N THR A 131 35.25 19.06 0.90
CA THR A 131 35.00 18.36 2.17
C THR A 131 34.80 19.32 3.33
N TYR A 132 33.89 18.99 4.23
CA TYR A 132 33.64 19.71 5.48
C TYR A 132 33.48 18.70 6.61
N SER A 133 34.40 18.67 7.57
CA SER A 133 34.49 17.54 8.48
C SER A 133 34.79 17.92 9.92
N ASN A 134 34.29 17.12 10.86
CA ASN A 134 34.62 17.19 12.29
C ASN A 134 34.36 18.56 12.95
N VAL A 135 33.28 19.24 12.56
CA VAL A 135 32.84 20.50 13.18
C VAL A 135 31.73 20.22 14.19
N LYS A 136 31.86 20.80 15.39
CA LYS A 136 30.77 20.88 16.36
C LYS A 136 30.07 22.23 16.25
N VAL A 137 28.75 22.22 16.16
CA VAL A 137 27.91 23.40 16.36
C VAL A 137 27.13 23.20 17.64
N LEU A 138 27.26 24.15 18.56
CA LEU A 138 26.60 24.15 19.85
C LEU A 138 25.58 25.28 19.87
N ASN A 139 24.36 24.97 20.30
CA ASN A 139 23.33 25.95 20.61
C ASN A 139 23.07 26.96 19.48
N SER A 140 22.64 26.51 18.30
CA SER A 140 22.23 27.42 17.23
C SER A 140 20.97 28.21 17.64
N PRO A 141 20.88 29.52 17.33
CA PRO A 141 19.70 30.33 17.70
C PRO A 141 18.39 29.81 17.09
N ALA A 142 18.45 29.25 15.88
CA ALA A 142 17.38 28.51 15.19
C ALA A 142 18.06 27.51 14.21
N HIS A 143 17.71 27.53 12.91
CA HIS A 143 18.25 26.65 11.88
C HIS A 143 19.79 26.65 11.87
N THR A 144 20.39 25.46 11.83
CA THR A 144 21.84 25.27 12.03
C THR A 144 22.60 25.48 10.73
N TYR A 145 22.48 24.55 9.77
CA TYR A 145 23.18 24.62 8.48
C TYR A 145 22.23 24.96 7.34
N SER A 146 22.61 25.92 6.51
CA SER A 146 22.04 26.11 5.17
C SER A 146 23.09 25.79 4.12
N ILE A 147 22.77 24.86 3.21
CA ILE A 147 23.74 24.30 2.27
C ILE A 147 23.34 24.62 0.82
N SER A 148 24.29 25.20 0.09
CA SER A 148 24.17 25.52 -1.33
C SER A 148 25.54 25.38 -2.01
N ASN A 149 26.02 24.15 -2.17
CA ASN A 149 27.34 23.88 -2.73
C ASN A 149 27.38 24.13 -4.26
N PRO A 150 28.48 24.72 -4.79
CA PRO A 150 28.65 25.01 -6.21
C PRO A 150 29.10 23.78 -7.05
N ALA A 151 29.55 22.71 -6.39
CA ALA A 151 29.91 21.41 -6.94
C ALA A 151 29.89 20.38 -5.80
N LYS A 152 30.21 19.10 -6.06
CA LYS A 152 30.13 18.01 -5.07
C LYS A 152 30.69 18.40 -3.68
N LEU A 153 29.91 18.15 -2.64
CA LEU A 153 30.28 18.40 -1.24
C LEU A 153 30.05 17.14 -0.40
N VAL A 154 31.05 16.80 0.43
CA VAL A 154 30.93 15.76 1.46
C VAL A 154 31.06 16.42 2.84
N MET A 155 30.02 16.30 3.65
CA MET A 155 29.97 16.74 5.04
C MET A 155 30.02 15.50 5.94
N SER A 156 31.00 15.40 6.85
CA SER A 156 31.25 14.16 7.59
C SER A 156 31.65 14.38 9.04
N GLY A 157 31.19 13.53 9.96
CA GLY A 157 31.63 13.59 11.37
C GLY A 157 31.18 14.86 12.10
N LEU A 158 30.05 15.46 11.69
CA LEU A 158 29.57 16.70 12.29
C LEU A 158 28.78 16.42 13.57
N THR A 159 28.83 17.34 14.52
CA THR A 159 27.96 17.30 15.70
C THR A 159 27.15 18.59 15.78
N ILE A 160 25.83 18.47 15.79
CA ILE A 160 24.90 19.56 16.10
C ILE A 160 24.31 19.24 17.46
N ASP A 161 24.59 20.10 18.44
CA ASP A 161 24.17 19.92 19.81
C ASP A 161 23.32 21.11 20.24
N ASN A 162 22.02 20.97 20.07
CA ASN A 162 21.01 21.91 20.54
C ASN A 162 20.20 21.29 21.69
N SER A 163 20.69 20.26 22.39
CA SER A 163 19.90 19.53 23.39
C SER A 163 19.46 20.40 24.56
N ALA A 164 20.20 21.48 24.86
CA ALA A 164 19.79 22.47 25.85
C ALA A 164 18.45 23.14 25.50
N GLY A 165 18.04 23.12 24.22
CA GLY A 165 16.76 23.63 23.75
C GLY A 165 15.56 22.78 24.15
N ASP A 166 15.76 21.52 24.57
CA ASP A 166 14.66 20.64 24.99
C ASP A 166 14.04 21.11 26.32
N ALA A 167 14.84 21.72 27.19
CA ALA A 167 14.37 22.25 28.45
C ALA A 167 13.51 23.51 28.23
N ALA A 168 12.38 23.59 28.94
CA ALA A 168 11.60 24.82 29.00
C ALA A 168 12.35 25.92 29.76
N ASN A 169 12.04 27.18 29.46
CA ASN A 169 12.54 28.34 30.19
C ASN A 169 11.40 29.34 30.47
N SER A 170 11.73 30.47 31.11
CA SER A 170 10.74 31.51 31.47
C SER A 170 10.05 32.16 30.27
N GLN A 171 10.57 31.98 29.06
CA GLN A 171 10.05 32.58 27.82
C GLN A 171 9.25 31.59 26.97
N SER A 172 9.43 30.27 27.17
CA SER A 172 8.85 29.23 26.30
C SER A 172 7.47 28.73 26.72
N GLY A 173 6.89 29.28 27.80
CA GLY A 173 5.54 28.92 28.26
C GLY A 173 5.38 27.43 28.59
N GLY A 174 6.43 26.80 29.14
CA GLY A 174 6.44 25.38 29.51
C GLY A 174 6.71 24.41 28.36
N LYS A 175 6.90 24.90 27.13
CA LYS A 175 7.36 24.10 25.98
C LYS A 175 8.89 24.04 25.93
N ALA A 176 9.46 23.18 25.10
CA ALA A 176 10.88 23.25 24.75
C ALA A 176 11.25 24.68 24.33
N ALA A 177 12.38 25.20 24.82
CA ALA A 177 12.80 26.56 24.52
C ALA A 177 13.33 26.69 23.08
N GLY A 178 14.08 25.68 22.61
CA GLY A 178 14.53 25.59 21.23
C GLY A 178 13.38 25.22 20.29
N HIS A 179 13.31 25.88 19.14
CA HIS A 179 12.30 25.62 18.10
C HIS A 179 12.84 26.07 16.74
N ASN A 180 12.48 25.37 15.65
CA ASN A 180 13.09 25.54 14.32
C ASN A 180 14.63 25.45 14.36
N THR A 181 15.16 24.49 15.12
CA THR A 181 16.60 24.23 15.25
C THR A 181 17.05 23.15 14.26
N ASP A 182 16.57 23.24 13.02
CA ASP A 182 16.84 22.29 11.93
C ASP A 182 18.35 22.02 11.82
N GLY A 183 18.72 20.75 11.64
CA GLY A 183 20.11 20.35 11.51
C GLY A 183 20.69 20.82 10.18
N PHE A 184 20.09 20.38 9.09
CA PHE A 184 20.52 20.70 7.73
C PHE A 184 19.36 21.12 6.83
N ASP A 185 19.34 22.37 6.40
CA ASP A 185 18.48 22.86 5.32
C ASP A 185 19.20 22.78 3.97
N VAL A 186 18.68 21.92 3.09
CA VAL A 186 19.35 21.56 1.84
C VAL A 186 18.57 22.07 0.64
N SER A 187 19.24 22.86 -0.20
CA SER A 187 18.73 23.30 -1.51
C SER A 187 19.86 23.28 -2.54
N THR A 188 20.30 22.08 -2.91
CA THR A 188 21.53 21.88 -3.69
C THR A 188 21.58 20.50 -4.36
N THR A 189 22.62 20.26 -5.15
CA THR A 189 22.85 19.00 -5.86
C THR A 189 24.22 18.43 -5.52
N ASP A 190 24.39 17.12 -5.62
CA ASP A 190 25.64 16.39 -5.37
C ASP A 190 26.18 16.58 -3.94
N LEU A 191 25.33 16.28 -2.96
CA LEU A 191 25.65 16.41 -1.53
C LEU A 191 25.67 15.04 -0.85
N THR A 192 26.68 14.80 -0.02
CA THR A 192 26.69 13.67 0.93
C THR A 192 26.87 14.21 2.34
N ILE A 193 25.95 13.88 3.24
CA ILE A 193 26.08 14.12 4.68
C ILE A 193 26.15 12.76 5.37
N GLN A 194 27.21 12.52 6.13
CA GLN A 194 27.44 11.22 6.75
C GLN A 194 28.07 11.26 8.13
N ASP A 195 27.92 10.16 8.86
CA ASP A 195 28.63 9.88 10.11
C ASP A 195 28.46 11.01 11.16
N SER A 196 27.32 11.71 11.13
CA SER A 196 27.06 12.91 11.92
C SER A 196 26.03 12.68 13.02
N LYS A 197 26.08 13.49 14.09
CA LYS A 197 25.16 13.43 15.24
C LYS A 197 24.39 14.74 15.35
N ILE A 198 23.08 14.65 15.47
CA ILE A 198 22.17 15.79 15.47
C ILE A 198 21.20 15.64 16.66
N TYR A 199 21.27 16.58 17.59
CA TYR A 199 20.37 16.72 18.73
C TYR A 199 19.66 18.07 18.60
N ASN A 200 18.36 18.06 18.35
CA ASN A 200 17.60 19.28 18.07
C ASN A 200 16.09 19.13 18.33
N GLN A 201 15.32 20.15 17.95
CA GLN A 201 13.87 20.25 18.18
C GLN A 201 13.05 20.36 16.88
N ASP A 202 13.70 20.27 15.71
CA ASP A 202 13.03 20.28 14.40
C ASP A 202 13.69 19.25 13.47
N ASP A 203 13.60 19.40 12.14
CA ASP A 203 14.13 18.40 11.22
C ASP A 203 15.63 18.13 11.42
N CYS A 204 16.00 16.85 11.47
CA CYS A 204 17.41 16.47 11.43
C CYS A 204 18.05 16.94 10.12
N ILE A 205 17.29 16.82 9.03
CA ILE A 205 17.56 17.36 7.71
C ILE A 205 16.23 17.67 7.00
N ALA A 206 16.18 18.80 6.31
CA ALA A 206 15.09 19.20 5.42
C ALA A 206 15.62 19.39 3.99
N ILE A 207 15.32 18.43 3.10
CA ILE A 207 15.70 18.49 1.68
C ILE A 207 14.62 19.23 0.90
N ASN A 208 14.84 20.52 0.66
CA ASN A 208 13.83 21.42 0.08
C ASN A 208 13.87 21.48 -1.45
N LYS A 209 15.05 21.27 -2.05
CA LYS A 209 15.27 21.28 -3.52
C LYS A 209 16.60 20.59 -3.89
N GLY A 210 16.64 19.99 -5.07
CA GLY A 210 17.86 19.56 -5.74
C GLY A 210 17.94 18.06 -6.00
N SER A 211 19.13 17.55 -6.32
CA SER A 211 19.27 16.16 -6.78
C SER A 211 20.55 15.47 -6.33
N ASN A 212 20.58 14.14 -6.38
CA ASN A 212 21.76 13.34 -6.02
C ASN A 212 22.27 13.68 -4.60
N ILE A 213 21.40 13.49 -3.62
CA ILE A 213 21.67 13.78 -2.20
C ILE A 213 21.70 12.48 -1.43
N VAL A 214 22.76 12.25 -0.66
CA VAL A 214 22.91 11.08 0.21
C VAL A 214 23.00 11.52 1.66
N PHE A 215 22.10 11.02 2.50
CA PHE A 215 22.12 11.21 3.95
C PHE A 215 22.28 9.85 4.62
N GLN A 216 23.48 9.55 5.14
CA GLN A 216 23.82 8.19 5.56
C GLN A 216 24.56 8.06 6.88
N ARG A 217 24.27 6.99 7.64
CA ARG A 217 24.96 6.67 8.91
C ARG A 217 24.94 7.82 9.93
N ASN A 218 23.87 8.62 9.92
CA ASN A 218 23.69 9.72 10.85
C ASN A 218 22.83 9.29 12.04
N TYR A 219 23.04 9.98 13.16
CA TYR A 219 22.25 9.85 14.37
C TYR A 219 21.40 11.10 14.56
N CYS A 220 20.08 10.95 14.59
CA CYS A 220 19.11 12.04 14.77
C CYS A 220 18.34 11.83 16.07
N SER A 221 18.29 12.82 16.95
CA SER A 221 17.59 12.71 18.24
C SER A 221 16.81 13.96 18.63
N GLY A 222 15.62 13.75 19.19
CA GLY A 222 14.78 14.80 19.80
C GLY A 222 13.83 15.51 18.85
N GLY A 223 14.25 15.75 17.60
CA GLY A 223 13.58 16.62 16.64
C GLY A 223 12.41 16.01 15.85
N HIS A 224 12.29 16.35 14.56
CA HIS A 224 11.19 15.99 13.67
C HIS A 224 11.53 14.90 12.63
N GLY A 225 12.67 14.24 12.77
CA GLY A 225 13.10 13.15 11.90
C GLY A 225 13.83 13.61 10.64
N ILE A 226 13.87 12.75 9.64
CA ILE A 226 14.50 13.02 8.34
C ILE A 226 13.40 13.44 7.37
N SER A 227 13.50 14.65 6.83
CA SER A 227 12.47 15.26 6.00
C SER A 227 12.94 15.57 4.58
N ILE A 228 12.06 15.29 3.62
CA ILE A 228 12.05 15.89 2.29
C ILE A 228 10.92 16.93 2.26
N GLY A 229 11.29 18.18 1.96
CA GLY A 229 10.41 19.34 2.01
C GLY A 229 10.51 20.16 3.30
N SER A 230 9.66 21.17 3.50
CA SER A 230 8.39 21.36 2.76
C SER A 230 8.61 21.79 1.31
N ILE A 231 8.14 20.96 0.38
CA ILE A 231 8.27 21.25 -1.06
C ILE A 231 7.37 22.43 -1.42
N SER A 232 7.97 23.45 -2.03
CA SER A 232 7.32 24.68 -2.46
C SER A 232 7.14 24.70 -3.98
N THR A 233 6.34 25.65 -4.49
CA THR A 233 6.13 25.86 -5.93
C THR A 233 7.45 25.88 -6.70
N GLY A 234 7.50 25.14 -7.82
CA GLY A 234 8.67 25.06 -8.69
C GLY A 234 9.86 24.26 -8.17
N ALA A 235 9.78 23.69 -6.96
CA ALA A 235 10.87 22.88 -6.41
C ALA A 235 10.88 21.46 -7.01
N THR A 236 12.07 20.95 -7.32
CA THR A 236 12.27 19.56 -7.74
C THR A 236 13.25 18.92 -6.80
N VAL A 237 12.88 17.75 -6.25
CA VAL A 237 13.76 16.89 -5.46
C VAL A 237 13.84 15.52 -6.16
N THR A 238 15.04 15.06 -6.50
CA THR A 238 15.20 13.78 -7.20
C THR A 238 16.48 13.01 -6.88
N GLY A 239 16.41 11.68 -6.85
CA GLY A 239 17.60 10.84 -6.63
C GLY A 239 18.18 11.01 -5.23
N VAL A 240 17.33 10.94 -4.21
CA VAL A 240 17.73 11.05 -2.79
C VAL A 240 17.89 9.67 -2.19
N GLN A 241 18.97 9.46 -1.44
CA GLN A 241 19.23 8.23 -0.71
C GLN A 241 19.37 8.51 0.78
N ILE A 242 18.51 7.88 1.59
CA ILE A 242 18.51 7.96 3.04
C ILE A 242 18.90 6.59 3.59
N LEU A 243 20.14 6.44 4.05
CA LEU A 243 20.77 5.13 4.24
C LEU A 243 21.31 4.91 5.65
N ASN A 244 20.91 3.82 6.31
CA ASN A 244 21.53 3.35 7.56
C ASN A 244 21.56 4.41 8.68
N ASN A 245 20.55 5.27 8.76
CA ASN A 245 20.47 6.29 9.82
C ASN A 245 19.81 5.70 11.08
N GLN A 246 20.15 6.26 12.24
CA GLN A 246 19.53 5.96 13.52
C GLN A 246 18.72 7.16 14.01
N ILE A 247 17.43 6.95 14.27
CA ILE A 247 16.47 8.01 14.59
C ILE A 247 15.81 7.74 15.94
N ILE A 248 16.09 8.57 16.94
CA ILE A 248 15.72 8.30 18.33
C ILE A 248 14.83 9.42 18.87
N ASN A 249 13.68 9.08 19.45
CA ASN A 249 12.81 10.04 20.16
C ASN A 249 12.36 11.27 19.33
N ASN A 250 12.34 11.15 18.00
CA ASN A 250 11.84 12.19 17.11
C ASN A 250 10.31 12.13 16.98
N ASP A 251 9.68 13.22 16.57
CA ASP A 251 8.25 13.23 16.27
C ASP A 251 7.90 12.27 15.14
N GLN A 252 8.62 12.39 14.02
CA GLN A 252 8.53 11.47 12.88
C GLN A 252 9.84 10.72 12.73
N ALA A 253 9.83 9.53 12.12
CA ALA A 253 11.09 8.95 11.67
C ALA A 253 11.44 9.48 10.27
N LEU A 254 10.59 9.18 9.27
CA LEU A 254 10.83 9.53 7.87
C LEU A 254 9.64 10.29 7.30
N ARG A 255 9.90 11.45 6.68
CA ARG A 255 8.84 12.37 6.23
C ARG A 255 9.08 12.89 4.82
N ILE A 256 8.02 12.91 4.02
CA ILE A 256 7.91 13.74 2.81
C ILE A 256 6.73 14.68 3.03
N LYS A 257 6.99 15.98 2.99
CA LYS A 257 5.98 17.04 3.20
C LYS A 257 5.95 17.99 2.01
N THR A 258 4.80 18.16 1.38
CA THR A 258 4.63 19.12 0.28
C THR A 258 3.55 20.13 0.64
N LYS A 259 3.78 21.42 0.36
CA LYS A 259 2.77 22.44 0.63
C LYS A 259 1.53 22.19 -0.22
N ALA A 260 0.34 22.30 0.37
CA ALA A 260 -0.93 22.03 -0.31
C ALA A 260 -1.19 22.97 -1.49
N ASP A 261 -0.65 24.19 -1.45
CA ASP A 261 -0.75 25.21 -2.49
C ASP A 261 0.43 25.18 -3.49
N ALA A 262 1.41 24.29 -3.31
CA ALA A 262 2.55 24.21 -4.21
C ALA A 262 2.14 23.69 -5.59
N THR A 263 2.67 24.32 -6.64
CA THR A 263 2.43 23.96 -8.04
C THR A 263 3.73 23.82 -8.83
N GLY A 264 3.71 23.07 -9.93
CA GLY A 264 4.87 22.90 -10.81
C GLY A 264 6.09 22.29 -10.11
N ALA A 265 5.87 21.47 -9.09
CA ALA A 265 6.92 20.89 -8.26
C ALA A 265 6.92 19.36 -8.34
N SER A 266 8.04 18.72 -7.96
CA SER A 266 8.14 17.27 -7.97
C SER A 266 9.06 16.69 -6.90
N VAL A 267 8.73 15.48 -6.46
CA VAL A 267 9.57 14.61 -5.62
C VAL A 267 9.63 13.24 -6.29
N SER A 268 10.82 12.77 -6.65
CA SER A 268 10.97 11.51 -7.37
C SER A 268 12.22 10.72 -7.00
N GLY A 269 12.17 9.39 -7.13
CA GLY A 269 13.37 8.56 -6.97
C GLY A 269 14.01 8.67 -5.59
N ILE A 270 13.19 8.46 -4.55
CA ILE A 270 13.63 8.50 -3.15
C ILE A 270 13.83 7.07 -2.67
N THR A 271 15.00 6.77 -2.12
CA THR A 271 15.34 5.44 -1.58
C THR A 271 15.64 5.53 -0.09
N PHE A 272 14.90 4.76 0.70
CA PHE A 272 15.16 4.50 2.11
C PHE A 272 15.69 3.07 2.28
N SER A 273 16.85 2.88 2.89
CA SER A 273 17.45 1.56 3.12
C SER A 273 18.17 1.50 4.47
N GLY A 274 17.89 0.45 5.25
CA GLY A 274 18.62 0.16 6.49
C GLY A 274 18.41 1.14 7.64
N ASN A 275 17.42 2.05 7.54
CA ASN A 275 17.18 3.04 8.60
C ASN A 275 16.51 2.39 9.82
N THR A 276 16.91 2.82 11.01
CA THR A 276 16.32 2.36 12.27
C THR A 276 15.72 3.52 13.04
N ALA A 277 14.59 3.28 13.69
CA ALA A 277 13.98 4.28 14.55
C ALA A 277 13.34 3.68 15.81
N THR A 278 13.45 4.39 16.92
CA THR A 278 12.78 4.03 18.19
C THR A 278 12.26 5.27 18.91
N GLY A 279 11.15 5.13 19.62
CA GLY A 279 10.58 6.23 20.39
C GLY A 279 9.92 7.31 19.53
N THR A 280 9.58 6.99 18.27
CA THR A 280 8.92 7.93 17.35
C THR A 280 7.52 8.28 17.84
N LYS A 281 7.22 9.57 18.02
CA LYS A 281 6.08 10.04 18.82
C LYS A 281 4.78 10.25 18.05
N LYS A 282 4.84 10.52 16.75
CA LYS A 282 3.66 10.88 15.92
C LYS A 282 3.48 9.94 14.73
N PHE A 283 4.47 9.79 13.86
CA PHE A 283 4.39 8.96 12.65
C PHE A 283 5.72 8.23 12.38
N GLY A 284 5.66 6.91 12.20
CA GLY A 284 6.83 6.17 11.71
C GLY A 284 7.25 6.67 10.33
N VAL A 285 6.35 6.54 9.35
CA VAL A 285 6.51 7.11 8.01
C VAL A 285 5.32 8.01 7.69
N ILE A 286 5.58 9.20 7.14
CA ILE A 286 4.54 10.09 6.64
C ILE A 286 4.89 10.68 5.28
N VAL A 287 3.98 10.51 4.30
CA VAL A 287 4.01 11.19 3.01
C VAL A 287 2.75 12.06 2.93
N ASP A 288 2.91 13.38 2.96
CA ASP A 288 1.79 14.30 3.16
C ASP A 288 1.82 15.48 2.19
N GLN A 289 0.77 15.60 1.37
CA GLN A 289 0.55 16.73 0.47
C GLN A 289 -0.32 17.85 1.07
N GLY A 290 -0.68 17.75 2.35
CA GLY A 290 -1.54 18.71 3.06
C GLY A 290 -0.82 19.82 3.84
N TYR A 291 0.52 19.85 3.82
CA TYR A 291 1.32 20.79 4.62
C TYR A 291 0.95 22.28 4.32
N PRO A 292 0.93 23.21 5.29
CA PRO A 292 1.44 23.13 6.67
C PRO A 292 0.56 22.37 7.65
N THR A 293 -0.71 22.16 7.33
CA THR A 293 -1.61 21.36 8.17
C THR A 293 -1.25 19.90 7.99
N THR A 294 -0.55 19.30 8.95
CA THR A 294 -0.20 17.87 8.88
C THR A 294 -1.48 17.05 8.70
N LEU A 295 -1.56 16.36 7.57
CA LEU A 295 -2.71 15.60 7.08
C LEU A 295 -3.99 16.42 6.81
N GLY A 296 -3.84 17.69 6.45
CA GLY A 296 -4.91 18.52 5.87
C GLY A 296 -5.31 18.06 4.46
N THR A 297 -6.14 18.86 3.78
CA THR A 297 -6.55 18.57 2.39
C THR A 297 -5.32 18.50 1.47
N PRO A 298 -5.07 17.38 0.78
CA PRO A 298 -3.89 17.25 -0.05
C PRO A 298 -3.97 18.15 -1.30
N GLY A 299 -2.86 18.79 -1.63
CA GLY A 299 -2.66 19.50 -2.89
C GLY A 299 -2.41 18.55 -4.06
N ASN A 300 -2.62 19.05 -5.29
CA ASN A 300 -2.39 18.29 -6.54
C ASN A 300 -1.24 18.83 -7.39
N GLY A 301 -0.63 19.96 -7.01
CA GLY A 301 0.39 20.64 -7.83
C GLY A 301 1.82 20.13 -7.65
N VAL A 302 2.02 19.13 -6.77
CA VAL A 302 3.31 18.44 -6.59
C VAL A 302 3.18 16.99 -7.03
N THR A 303 3.98 16.57 -8.01
CA THR A 303 4.03 15.16 -8.42
C THR A 303 4.97 14.38 -7.51
N ILE A 304 4.50 13.26 -6.95
CA ILE A 304 5.30 12.37 -6.09
C ILE A 304 5.37 11.00 -6.76
N SER A 305 6.57 10.44 -6.95
CA SER A 305 6.75 9.13 -7.58
C SER A 305 8.02 8.42 -7.10
N GLY A 306 8.05 7.09 -7.21
CA GLY A 306 9.24 6.31 -6.89
C GLY A 306 9.75 6.52 -5.46
N ILE A 307 8.86 6.42 -4.47
CA ILE A 307 9.21 6.49 -3.05
C ILE A 307 9.39 5.06 -2.55
N ASN A 308 10.63 4.60 -2.40
CA ASN A 308 10.94 3.18 -2.22
C ASN A 308 11.66 2.91 -0.89
N PHE A 309 11.23 1.84 -0.21
CA PHE A 309 11.93 1.20 0.89
C PHE A 309 12.46 -0.14 0.41
N THR A 310 13.73 -0.15 0.02
CA THR A 310 14.40 -1.28 -0.65
C THR A 310 15.80 -1.46 -0.10
N GLY A 311 16.50 -2.53 -0.51
CA GLY A 311 17.83 -2.85 0.00
C GLY A 311 17.77 -3.49 1.38
N SER A 312 18.44 -2.89 2.37
CA SER A 312 18.40 -3.38 3.75
C SER A 312 17.10 -2.99 4.45
N LEU A 313 16.62 -3.86 5.34
CA LEU A 313 15.38 -3.63 6.11
C LEU A 313 15.40 -2.29 6.85
N ASN A 314 14.37 -1.47 6.63
CA ASN A 314 14.07 -0.30 7.44
C ASN A 314 13.18 -0.75 8.61
N ASN A 315 13.67 -0.60 9.84
CA ASN A 315 13.01 -1.09 11.05
C ASN A 315 12.65 0.07 12.00
N ILE A 316 11.37 0.38 12.09
CA ILE A 316 10.86 1.55 12.80
C ILE A 316 9.92 1.09 13.93
N ALA A 317 10.21 1.47 15.16
CA ALA A 317 9.36 1.25 16.32
C ALA A 317 8.77 2.57 16.82
N VAL A 318 7.45 2.69 16.77
CA VAL A 318 6.72 3.91 17.17
C VAL A 318 6.09 3.75 18.56
N THR A 319 5.84 4.87 19.25
CA THR A 319 5.16 4.85 20.56
C THR A 319 3.69 4.43 20.42
N SER A 320 3.06 4.01 21.53
CA SER A 320 1.67 3.51 21.53
C SER A 320 0.62 4.49 21.00
N SER A 321 0.87 5.80 21.11
CA SER A 321 -0.02 6.85 20.58
C SER A 321 0.24 7.23 19.13
N ALA A 322 1.39 6.83 18.57
CA ALA A 322 1.81 7.19 17.22
C ALA A 322 1.11 6.36 16.14
N GLN A 323 1.09 6.87 14.91
CA GLN A 323 0.68 6.12 13.73
C GLN A 323 1.88 5.47 13.06
N ARG A 324 1.72 4.22 12.60
CA ARG A 324 2.80 3.50 11.92
C ARG A 324 3.20 4.18 10.62
N VAL A 325 2.22 4.37 9.74
CA VAL A 325 2.41 4.86 8.37
C VAL A 325 1.21 5.71 7.99
N ALA A 326 1.43 6.87 7.36
CA ALA A 326 0.37 7.68 6.76
C ALA A 326 0.78 8.17 5.36
N VAL A 327 -0.12 8.00 4.38
CA VAL A 327 0.05 8.51 3.01
C VAL A 327 -1.17 9.34 2.66
N ASN A 328 -0.99 10.66 2.61
CA ASN A 328 -2.00 11.65 2.24
C ASN A 328 -1.65 12.26 0.89
N CYS A 329 -2.07 11.58 -0.16
CA CYS A 329 -1.80 11.92 -1.54
C CYS A 329 -3.04 12.53 -2.20
N GLY A 330 -2.83 13.59 -2.96
CA GLY A 330 -3.77 14.04 -3.98
C GLY A 330 -3.65 13.17 -5.24
N THR A 331 -4.08 13.68 -6.38
CA THR A 331 -3.96 12.99 -7.68
C THR A 331 -2.51 12.98 -8.22
N GLY A 332 -1.58 13.69 -7.56
CA GLY A 332 -0.18 13.83 -7.97
C GLY A 332 0.75 12.69 -7.57
N CYS A 333 0.30 11.74 -6.73
CA CYS A 333 1.10 10.56 -6.41
C CYS A 333 0.92 9.48 -7.47
N THR A 334 2.03 8.99 -8.04
CA THR A 334 2.02 8.12 -9.21
C THR A 334 3.06 7.01 -9.13
N GLY A 335 2.89 6.00 -9.99
CA GLY A 335 3.78 4.85 -10.12
C GLY A 335 3.59 3.79 -9.02
N SER A 336 4.39 2.73 -9.12
CA SER A 336 4.48 1.70 -8.10
C SER A 336 5.58 2.05 -7.11
N TRP A 337 5.29 1.93 -5.82
CA TRP A 337 6.24 2.18 -4.73
C TRP A 337 6.57 0.84 -4.08
N ASP A 338 7.85 0.46 -4.08
CA ASP A 338 8.30 -0.78 -3.46
C ASP A 338 8.62 -0.51 -2.00
N TRP A 339 7.75 -1.00 -1.11
CA TRP A 339 7.89 -0.86 0.34
C TRP A 339 8.20 -2.21 1.01
N SER A 340 8.70 -3.19 0.25
CA SER A 340 8.96 -4.55 0.73
C SER A 340 9.97 -4.61 1.88
N GLN A 341 10.87 -3.62 1.99
CA GLN A 341 11.88 -3.52 3.05
C GLN A 341 11.51 -2.48 4.11
N LEU A 342 10.22 -2.31 4.40
CA LEU A 342 9.72 -1.47 5.49
C LEU A 342 8.99 -2.33 6.52
N THR A 343 9.45 -2.27 7.77
CA THR A 343 8.70 -2.78 8.93
C THR A 343 8.50 -1.64 9.91
N VAL A 344 7.24 -1.40 10.28
CA VAL A 344 6.87 -0.44 11.32
C VAL A 344 6.04 -1.15 12.38
N THR A 345 6.50 -1.11 13.64
CA THR A 345 5.86 -1.79 14.78
C THR A 345 5.43 -0.79 15.86
N GLY A 346 4.54 -1.23 16.74
CA GLY A 346 3.92 -0.39 17.76
C GLY A 346 2.82 0.52 17.21
N GLY A 347 2.34 1.42 18.08
CA GLY A 347 1.33 2.42 17.74
C GLY A 347 0.06 1.87 17.12
N LYS A 348 -0.58 2.70 16.30
CA LYS A 348 -1.84 2.41 15.61
C LYS A 348 -1.63 2.37 14.09
N ALA A 349 -2.53 1.70 13.37
CA ALA A 349 -2.63 1.86 11.92
C ALA A 349 -2.96 3.32 11.56
N ALA A 350 -2.79 3.68 10.29
CA ALA A 350 -3.24 4.98 9.78
C ALA A 350 -4.74 5.20 10.09
N ASP A 351 -5.15 6.45 10.23
CA ASP A 351 -6.57 6.81 10.40
C ASP A 351 -7.42 6.21 9.25
N SER A 352 -8.57 5.62 9.59
CA SER A 352 -9.49 4.91 8.68
C SER A 352 -10.08 5.79 7.57
N LYS A 353 -9.86 7.11 7.62
CA LYS A 353 -10.09 8.02 6.49
C LYS A 353 -9.16 7.77 5.28
N TYR A 354 -8.04 7.07 5.47
CA TYR A 354 -7.05 6.77 4.43
C TYR A 354 -7.01 5.29 4.00
N SER A 355 -7.93 4.45 4.49
CA SER A 355 -8.05 3.07 4.02
C SER A 355 -8.65 3.01 2.62
N VAL A 356 -8.14 2.08 1.79
CA VAL A 356 -8.76 1.78 0.50
C VAL A 356 -10.14 1.19 0.77
N LYS A 357 -11.19 1.80 0.21
CA LYS A 357 -12.59 1.37 0.41
C LYS A 357 -13.17 0.81 -0.87
N LEU A 358 -14.18 -0.04 -0.71
CA LEU A 358 -15.01 -0.51 -1.82
C LEU A 358 -15.88 0.65 -2.31
N ASP A 359 -15.77 0.99 -3.59
CA ASP A 359 -16.54 2.04 -4.25
C ASP A 359 -17.95 1.51 -4.60
N ARG A 360 -18.73 1.25 -3.54
CA ARG A 360 -20.02 0.55 -3.61
C ARG A 360 -20.96 1.15 -4.65
N LEU A 361 -21.04 2.48 -4.73
CA LEU A 361 -21.92 3.18 -5.66
C LEU A 361 -21.50 3.01 -7.12
N LYS A 362 -20.19 3.06 -7.43
CA LYS A 362 -19.72 2.82 -8.80
C LYS A 362 -20.00 1.39 -9.25
N HIS A 363 -19.74 0.40 -8.39
CA HIS A 363 -20.03 -0.99 -8.71
C HIS A 363 -21.53 -1.25 -8.85
N ALA A 364 -22.34 -0.65 -7.97
CA ALA A 364 -23.79 -0.74 -8.06
C ALA A 364 -24.32 -0.15 -9.36
N LYS A 365 -23.88 1.07 -9.72
CA LYS A 365 -24.26 1.70 -10.98
C LYS A 365 -23.88 0.83 -12.18
N TRP A 366 -22.67 0.29 -12.18
CA TRP A 366 -22.17 -0.59 -13.23
C TRP A 366 -23.01 -1.88 -13.39
N ALA A 367 -23.34 -2.54 -12.28
CA ALA A 367 -24.17 -3.75 -12.28
C ALA A 367 -25.61 -3.44 -12.69
N HIS A 368 -26.19 -2.35 -12.19
CA HIS A 368 -27.53 -1.89 -12.55
C HIS A 368 -27.65 -1.54 -14.04
N THR A 369 -26.67 -0.84 -14.60
CA THR A 369 -26.61 -0.54 -16.04
C THR A 369 -26.59 -1.82 -16.87
N SER A 370 -25.86 -2.85 -16.42
CA SER A 370 -25.80 -4.15 -17.12
C SER A 370 -27.16 -4.85 -17.19
N LEU A 371 -28.04 -4.63 -16.20
CA LEU A 371 -29.41 -5.16 -16.20
C LEU A 371 -30.40 -4.31 -17.00
N THR A 372 -30.25 -2.99 -17.02
CA THR A 372 -31.31 -2.07 -17.50
C THR A 372 -31.07 -1.51 -18.89
N GLN A 373 -29.81 -1.38 -19.33
CA GLN A 373 -29.47 -0.82 -20.64
C GLN A 373 -29.04 -1.89 -21.65
N GLY A 374 -29.03 -3.16 -21.24
CA GLY A 374 -28.55 -4.26 -22.04
C GLY A 374 -27.02 -4.38 -22.06
N LEU A 375 -26.54 -5.45 -22.69
CA LEU A 375 -25.12 -5.79 -22.74
C LEU A 375 -24.53 -5.46 -24.13
N PRO A 376 -23.28 -4.99 -24.20
CA PRO A 376 -22.61 -4.74 -25.48
C PRO A 376 -22.35 -6.02 -26.28
N SER A 377 -22.11 -5.89 -27.59
CA SER A 377 -21.94 -7.00 -28.55
C SER A 377 -20.89 -8.05 -28.17
N ARG A 378 -19.89 -7.70 -27.34
CA ARG A 378 -18.91 -8.67 -26.82
C ARG A 378 -19.55 -9.83 -26.04
N TYR A 379 -20.75 -9.65 -25.50
CA TYR A 379 -21.49 -10.68 -24.76
C TYR A 379 -22.31 -11.62 -25.66
N THR A 380 -22.28 -11.48 -26.98
CA THR A 380 -22.89 -12.47 -27.90
C THR A 380 -22.33 -13.88 -27.68
N SER A 381 -21.06 -13.99 -27.26
CA SER A 381 -20.45 -15.27 -26.85
C SER A 381 -21.11 -15.93 -25.63
N GLN A 382 -21.96 -15.20 -24.90
CA GLN A 382 -22.67 -15.63 -23.70
C GLN A 382 -24.19 -15.65 -23.91
N ASP A 383 -24.67 -15.71 -25.15
CA ASP A 383 -26.10 -15.73 -25.46
C ASP A 383 -26.82 -16.99 -24.92
N ALA A 384 -26.10 -18.10 -24.74
CA ALA A 384 -26.59 -19.29 -24.04
C ALA A 384 -26.42 -19.22 -22.51
N SER A 385 -26.19 -18.03 -21.96
CA SER A 385 -25.92 -17.79 -20.53
C SER A 385 -26.63 -16.53 -20.01
N GLN A 386 -27.75 -16.14 -20.63
CA GLN A 386 -28.52 -14.97 -20.20
C GLN A 386 -28.97 -15.06 -18.72
N PRO A 387 -29.48 -16.20 -18.20
CA PRO A 387 -29.78 -16.33 -16.77
C PRO A 387 -28.58 -16.08 -15.86
N TRP A 388 -27.37 -16.46 -16.27
CA TRP A 388 -26.15 -16.21 -15.50
C TRP A 388 -25.79 -14.74 -15.43
N LEU A 389 -25.85 -14.04 -16.57
CA LEU A 389 -25.59 -12.60 -16.63
C LEU A 389 -26.52 -11.80 -15.71
N ILE A 390 -27.80 -12.19 -15.71
CA ILE A 390 -28.83 -11.60 -14.84
C ILE A 390 -28.58 -11.96 -13.38
N TYR A 391 -28.29 -13.23 -13.08
CA TYR A 391 -27.97 -13.70 -11.73
C TYR A 391 -26.77 -12.95 -11.15
N TRP A 392 -25.65 -12.88 -11.89
CA TRP A 392 -24.44 -12.23 -11.40
C TRP A 392 -24.65 -10.74 -11.13
N ALA A 393 -25.33 -10.02 -12.03
CA ALA A 393 -25.62 -8.61 -11.80
C ALA A 393 -26.57 -8.40 -10.60
N SER A 394 -27.60 -9.24 -10.46
CA SER A 394 -28.54 -9.19 -9.32
C SER A 394 -27.86 -9.53 -8.00
N GLN A 395 -27.02 -10.58 -7.98
CA GLN A 395 -26.23 -11.00 -6.82
C GLN A 395 -25.22 -9.93 -6.40
N ALA A 396 -24.53 -9.30 -7.37
CA ALA A 396 -23.63 -8.20 -7.08
C ALA A 396 -24.34 -7.03 -6.39
N LEU A 397 -25.53 -6.65 -6.87
CA LEU A 397 -26.35 -5.62 -6.24
C LEU A 397 -26.78 -6.00 -4.81
N THR A 398 -27.17 -7.26 -4.60
CA THR A 398 -27.49 -7.80 -3.27
C THR A 398 -26.28 -7.71 -2.33
N CYS A 399 -25.09 -8.16 -2.75
CA CYS A 399 -23.86 -8.05 -1.96
C CYS A 399 -23.50 -6.58 -1.64
N LEU A 400 -23.84 -5.65 -2.53
CA LEU A 400 -23.62 -4.22 -2.33
C LEU A 400 -24.70 -3.57 -1.44
N GLY A 401 -25.75 -4.29 -1.06
CA GLY A 401 -26.88 -3.77 -0.26
C GLY A 401 -27.82 -2.87 -1.06
N ILE A 402 -27.90 -3.05 -2.38
CA ILE A 402 -28.72 -2.24 -3.28
C ILE A 402 -29.95 -3.03 -3.71
N GLN A 403 -31.12 -2.46 -3.47
CA GLN A 403 -32.39 -3.04 -3.91
C GLN A 403 -32.78 -2.55 -5.29
N LEU A 404 -33.27 -3.46 -6.14
CA LEU A 404 -33.85 -3.13 -7.43
C LEU A 404 -35.25 -2.54 -7.29
N GLU A 405 -35.56 -1.57 -8.17
CA GLU A 405 -36.92 -1.04 -8.30
C GLU A 405 -37.91 -2.13 -8.74
N ASN A 406 -39.17 -2.02 -8.31
CA ASN A 406 -40.22 -3.01 -8.62
C ASN A 406 -40.40 -3.25 -10.13
N LYS A 407 -40.27 -2.20 -10.96
CA LYS A 407 -40.35 -2.31 -12.42
C LYS A 407 -39.20 -3.15 -12.98
N THR A 408 -37.98 -2.92 -12.52
CA THR A 408 -36.80 -3.69 -12.93
C THR A 408 -36.89 -5.12 -12.44
N LYS A 409 -37.35 -5.35 -11.20
CA LYS A 409 -37.61 -6.71 -10.69
C LYS A 409 -38.62 -7.45 -11.57
N GLN A 410 -39.73 -6.81 -11.95
CA GLN A 410 -40.72 -7.44 -12.81
C GLN A 410 -40.14 -7.80 -14.17
N HIS A 411 -39.39 -6.89 -14.80
CA HIS A 411 -38.74 -7.17 -16.08
C HIS A 411 -37.77 -8.36 -16.00
N VAL A 412 -37.02 -8.47 -14.90
CA VAL A 412 -36.14 -9.63 -14.65
C VAL A 412 -36.96 -10.91 -14.48
N ILE A 413 -38.05 -10.89 -13.70
CA ILE A 413 -38.95 -12.04 -13.52
C ILE A 413 -39.48 -12.51 -14.87
N ASP A 414 -40.04 -11.61 -15.67
CA ASP A 414 -40.63 -11.94 -16.98
C ASP A 414 -39.57 -12.52 -17.92
N THR A 415 -38.36 -11.96 -17.91
CA THR A 415 -37.24 -12.44 -18.74
C THR A 415 -36.78 -13.84 -18.33
N ILE A 416 -36.67 -14.11 -17.02
CA ILE A 416 -36.29 -15.44 -16.53
C ILE A 416 -37.38 -16.47 -16.82
N LEU A 417 -38.66 -16.12 -16.62
CA LEU A 417 -39.77 -17.03 -16.90
C LEU A 417 -39.89 -17.36 -18.40
N ALA A 418 -39.51 -16.45 -19.30
CA ALA A 418 -39.43 -16.73 -20.73
C ALA A 418 -38.40 -17.82 -21.09
N ASN A 419 -37.47 -18.12 -20.18
CA ASN A 419 -36.47 -19.18 -20.34
C ASN A 419 -36.93 -20.53 -19.76
N GLN A 420 -38.09 -20.58 -19.09
CA GLN A 420 -38.62 -21.84 -18.57
C GLN A 420 -39.07 -22.75 -19.71
N HIS A 421 -38.52 -23.95 -19.75
CA HIS A 421 -38.76 -24.89 -20.84
C HIS A 421 -40.07 -25.67 -20.61
N PRO A 422 -40.90 -25.91 -21.65
CA PRO A 422 -42.15 -26.66 -21.53
C PRO A 422 -42.01 -28.09 -21.00
N ASP A 423 -40.82 -28.70 -21.16
CA ASP A 423 -40.50 -30.04 -20.65
C ASP A 423 -39.79 -30.03 -19.27
N GLY A 424 -39.63 -28.87 -18.65
CA GLY A 424 -39.01 -28.70 -17.33
C GLY A 424 -37.59 -28.14 -17.36
N GLY A 425 -37.23 -27.42 -16.30
CA GLY A 425 -35.97 -26.67 -16.19
C GLY A 425 -35.98 -25.34 -16.95
N PHE A 426 -34.85 -24.65 -16.96
CA PHE A 426 -34.65 -23.39 -17.70
C PHE A 426 -33.51 -23.54 -18.71
N GLY A 427 -33.66 -22.90 -19.87
CA GLY A 427 -32.62 -22.80 -20.90
C GLY A 427 -31.69 -21.59 -20.71
N GLY A 428 -30.64 -21.52 -21.53
CA GLY A 428 -29.68 -20.41 -21.54
C GLY A 428 -30.23 -19.08 -22.12
N GLY A 429 -31.43 -19.14 -22.70
CA GLY A 429 -32.19 -18.05 -23.29
C GLY A 429 -33.54 -18.58 -23.81
N PRO A 430 -34.42 -17.71 -24.33
CA PRO A 430 -35.75 -18.12 -24.74
C PRO A 430 -35.72 -19.18 -25.84
N LYS A 431 -36.54 -20.22 -25.70
CA LYS A 431 -36.64 -21.38 -26.63
C LYS A 431 -35.36 -22.23 -26.76
N GLN A 432 -34.34 -22.00 -25.94
CA GLN A 432 -33.18 -22.90 -25.86
C GLN A 432 -33.54 -24.14 -25.03
N LEU A 433 -32.84 -25.25 -25.26
CA LEU A 433 -33.01 -26.48 -24.50
C LEU A 433 -32.74 -26.25 -22.99
N PRO A 434 -33.44 -26.97 -22.09
CA PRO A 434 -33.22 -26.83 -20.67
C PRO A 434 -31.84 -27.39 -20.29
N HIS A 435 -31.20 -26.74 -19.33
CA HIS A 435 -29.85 -27.09 -18.90
C HIS A 435 -29.68 -26.85 -17.39
N LEU A 436 -28.94 -27.72 -16.69
CA LEU A 436 -28.83 -27.68 -15.23
C LEU A 436 -28.27 -26.34 -14.71
N LEU A 437 -27.22 -25.82 -15.35
CA LEU A 437 -26.58 -24.55 -14.98
C LEU A 437 -27.53 -23.32 -15.04
N PRO A 438 -28.18 -23.00 -16.17
CA PRO A 438 -29.15 -21.89 -16.21
C PRO A 438 -30.42 -22.16 -15.40
N THR A 439 -30.76 -23.41 -15.09
CA THR A 439 -31.83 -23.74 -14.12
C THR A 439 -31.48 -23.20 -12.73
N TYR A 440 -30.27 -23.45 -12.25
CA TYR A 440 -29.77 -22.85 -11.00
C TYR A 440 -29.79 -21.32 -11.05
N ALA A 441 -29.22 -20.72 -12.10
CA ALA A 441 -29.12 -19.27 -12.20
C ALA A 441 -30.51 -18.61 -12.25
N SER A 442 -31.48 -19.23 -12.94
CA SER A 442 -32.87 -18.78 -12.98
C SER A 442 -33.54 -18.86 -11.61
N ILE A 443 -33.45 -20.00 -10.92
CA ILE A 443 -34.08 -20.18 -9.60
C ILE A 443 -33.45 -19.24 -8.57
N CYS A 444 -32.12 -19.11 -8.54
CA CYS A 444 -31.45 -18.17 -7.65
C CYS A 444 -31.79 -16.70 -7.97
N THR A 445 -31.95 -16.35 -9.25
CA THR A 445 -32.42 -15.01 -9.65
C THR A 445 -33.83 -14.76 -9.14
N LEU A 446 -34.75 -15.72 -9.32
CA LEU A 446 -36.12 -15.61 -8.80
C LEU A 446 -36.15 -15.56 -7.27
N ALA A 447 -35.21 -16.20 -6.57
CA ALA A 447 -35.08 -16.04 -5.12
C ALA A 447 -34.66 -14.61 -4.72
N ILE A 448 -33.86 -13.92 -5.55
CA ILE A 448 -33.41 -12.54 -5.30
C ILE A 448 -34.50 -11.50 -5.64
N VAL A 449 -35.19 -11.66 -6.77
CA VAL A 449 -36.11 -10.62 -7.28
C VAL A 449 -37.59 -10.97 -7.21
N GLY A 450 -37.91 -12.25 -7.07
CA GLY A 450 -39.27 -12.78 -7.10
C GLY A 450 -40.06 -12.56 -5.82
N ARG A 451 -41.32 -12.97 -5.86
CA ARG A 451 -42.32 -12.84 -4.80
C ARG A 451 -43.44 -13.88 -5.00
N PRO A 452 -44.25 -14.18 -3.97
CA PRO A 452 -45.43 -15.04 -4.15
C PRO A 452 -46.51 -14.33 -4.99
N GLY A 453 -47.41 -15.12 -5.58
CA GLY A 453 -48.56 -14.66 -6.35
C GLY A 453 -48.36 -14.67 -7.87
N GLU A 454 -49.47 -14.38 -8.58
CA GLU A 454 -49.48 -14.28 -10.03
C GLU A 454 -48.51 -13.19 -10.53
N GLY A 455 -47.67 -13.53 -11.52
CA GLY A 455 -46.60 -12.66 -12.03
C GLY A 455 -45.43 -12.45 -11.07
N GLY A 456 -45.41 -13.12 -9.91
CA GLY A 456 -44.38 -12.98 -8.88
C GLY A 456 -43.09 -13.78 -9.13
N GLY A 457 -43.14 -14.77 -10.02
CA GLY A 457 -42.00 -15.62 -10.39
C GLY A 457 -41.93 -16.95 -9.64
N TRP A 458 -42.34 -17.00 -8.37
CA TRP A 458 -42.22 -18.21 -7.54
C TRP A 458 -43.28 -19.27 -7.90
N ASP A 459 -44.53 -18.86 -7.99
CA ASP A 459 -45.66 -19.79 -8.23
C ASP A 459 -45.70 -20.30 -9.68
N GLN A 460 -44.96 -19.65 -10.58
CA GLN A 460 -44.88 -20.01 -12.00
C GLN A 460 -43.79 -21.06 -12.29
N ILE A 461 -43.00 -21.47 -11.29
CA ILE A 461 -42.01 -22.54 -11.47
C ILE A 461 -42.75 -23.88 -11.49
N ASP A 462 -42.69 -24.59 -12.61
CA ASP A 462 -43.27 -25.94 -12.73
C ASP A 462 -42.35 -26.95 -12.03
N ARG A 463 -42.56 -27.11 -10.71
CA ARG A 463 -41.78 -28.00 -9.83
C ARG A 463 -41.80 -29.45 -10.34
N LYS A 464 -42.96 -29.92 -10.82
CA LYS A 464 -43.11 -31.30 -11.30
C LYS A 464 -42.25 -31.54 -12.53
N LYS A 465 -42.33 -30.67 -13.53
CA LYS A 465 -41.51 -30.80 -14.73
C LYS A 465 -40.03 -30.58 -14.46
N CYS A 466 -39.67 -29.68 -13.55
CA CYS A 466 -38.28 -29.53 -13.10
C CYS A 466 -37.75 -30.84 -12.51
N TYR A 467 -38.52 -31.52 -11.66
CA TYR A 467 -38.14 -32.83 -11.12
C TYR A 467 -38.01 -33.89 -12.23
N GLU A 468 -38.98 -33.97 -13.15
CA GLU A 468 -38.91 -34.89 -14.29
C GLU A 468 -37.68 -34.61 -15.18
N PHE A 469 -37.32 -33.34 -15.39
CA PHE A 469 -36.09 -32.95 -16.08
C PHE A 469 -34.85 -33.44 -15.33
N PHE A 470 -34.76 -33.21 -14.01
CA PHE A 470 -33.64 -33.69 -13.19
C PHE A 470 -33.49 -35.21 -13.24
N MET A 471 -34.61 -35.95 -13.18
CA MET A 471 -34.59 -37.41 -13.31
C MET A 471 -34.12 -37.87 -14.70
N ARG A 472 -34.45 -37.15 -15.78
CA ARG A 472 -33.91 -37.45 -17.12
C ARG A 472 -32.41 -37.18 -17.24
N MET A 473 -31.87 -36.25 -16.45
CA MET A 473 -30.44 -35.93 -16.43
C MET A 473 -29.63 -36.91 -15.58
N LYS A 474 -30.27 -37.60 -14.62
CA LYS A 474 -29.63 -38.57 -13.72
C LYS A 474 -29.03 -39.73 -14.50
N GLN A 475 -27.79 -40.06 -14.20
CA GLN A 475 -27.07 -41.22 -14.74
C GLN A 475 -27.05 -42.39 -13.75
N PRO A 476 -26.89 -43.64 -14.23
CA PRO A 476 -26.87 -44.82 -13.35
C PRO A 476 -25.77 -44.83 -12.28
N ASP A 477 -24.68 -44.10 -12.49
CA ASP A 477 -23.56 -44.02 -11.54
C ASP A 477 -23.77 -42.96 -10.43
N GLY A 478 -24.86 -42.20 -10.49
CA GLY A 478 -25.18 -41.11 -9.58
C GLY A 478 -24.75 -39.73 -10.07
N SER A 479 -24.07 -39.66 -11.21
CA SER A 479 -23.74 -38.39 -11.87
C SER A 479 -24.94 -37.82 -12.63
N PHE A 480 -24.78 -36.61 -13.18
CA PHE A 480 -25.81 -35.95 -13.99
C PHE A 480 -25.19 -35.36 -15.25
N ILE A 481 -25.82 -35.63 -16.41
CA ILE A 481 -25.56 -34.85 -17.62
C ILE A 481 -26.22 -33.48 -17.51
N VAL A 482 -25.60 -32.43 -18.04
CA VAL A 482 -26.12 -31.07 -17.86
C VAL A 482 -27.30 -30.71 -18.79
N ASN A 483 -27.44 -31.45 -19.88
CA ASN A 483 -28.52 -31.47 -20.86
C ASN A 483 -28.46 -32.84 -21.59
N LYS A 484 -29.50 -33.20 -22.34
CA LYS A 484 -29.48 -34.34 -23.26
C LYS A 484 -28.25 -34.26 -24.18
N ASP A 485 -27.52 -35.37 -24.27
CA ASP A 485 -26.32 -35.54 -25.10
C ASP A 485 -25.15 -34.59 -24.75
N ALA A 486 -25.14 -34.02 -23.53
CA ALA A 486 -24.11 -33.09 -23.04
C ALA A 486 -23.17 -33.73 -22.01
N GLU A 487 -22.26 -32.93 -21.44
CA GLU A 487 -21.25 -33.42 -20.50
C GLU A 487 -21.82 -33.85 -19.14
N VAL A 488 -21.13 -34.79 -18.51
CA VAL A 488 -21.22 -35.03 -17.06
C VAL A 488 -20.20 -34.15 -16.35
N ASP A 489 -20.68 -33.28 -15.46
CA ASP A 489 -19.85 -32.34 -14.71
C ASP A 489 -20.44 -32.02 -13.33
N VAL A 490 -19.60 -31.91 -12.30
CA VAL A 490 -19.97 -31.64 -10.91
C VAL A 490 -20.67 -30.29 -10.73
N ARG A 491 -20.45 -29.31 -11.63
CA ARG A 491 -21.23 -28.06 -11.69
C ARG A 491 -22.71 -28.36 -11.88
N GLY A 492 -23.05 -29.29 -12.77
CA GLY A 492 -24.41 -29.76 -13.00
C GLY A 492 -25.03 -30.33 -11.72
N THR A 493 -24.28 -31.17 -11.02
CA THR A 493 -24.69 -31.76 -9.74
C THR A 493 -24.93 -30.68 -8.67
N TYR A 494 -24.00 -29.73 -8.50
CA TYR A 494 -24.16 -28.60 -7.58
C TYR A 494 -25.41 -27.77 -7.91
N CYS A 495 -25.56 -27.37 -9.16
CA CYS A 495 -26.69 -26.56 -9.63
C CYS A 495 -28.03 -27.27 -9.39
N LEU A 496 -28.11 -28.57 -9.69
CA LEU A 496 -29.29 -29.39 -9.46
C LEU A 496 -29.62 -29.52 -7.98
N LEU A 497 -28.63 -29.85 -7.13
CA LEU A 497 -28.87 -30.04 -5.69
C LEU A 497 -29.37 -28.76 -5.03
N VAL A 498 -28.81 -27.60 -5.38
CA VAL A 498 -29.29 -26.31 -4.87
C VAL A 498 -30.71 -26.03 -5.35
N ALA A 499 -30.97 -26.19 -6.65
CA ALA A 499 -32.30 -25.98 -7.22
C ALA A 499 -33.36 -26.90 -6.59
N ALA A 500 -33.07 -28.20 -6.46
CA ALA A 500 -33.96 -29.18 -5.87
C ALA A 500 -34.22 -28.92 -4.38
N THR A 501 -33.22 -28.43 -3.66
CA THR A 501 -33.37 -28.02 -2.25
C THR A 501 -34.27 -26.79 -2.13
N LEU A 502 -34.03 -25.73 -2.92
CA LEU A 502 -34.82 -24.50 -2.89
C LEU A 502 -36.28 -24.71 -3.31
N LEU A 503 -36.51 -25.63 -4.25
CA LEU A 503 -37.84 -26.00 -4.73
C LEU A 503 -38.49 -27.10 -3.92
N ASP A 504 -37.85 -27.62 -2.86
CA ASP A 504 -38.37 -28.71 -2.04
C ASP A 504 -38.83 -29.92 -2.89
N ILE A 505 -37.93 -30.39 -3.76
CA ILE A 505 -38.13 -31.55 -4.65
C ILE A 505 -36.95 -32.52 -4.58
N LEU A 506 -36.16 -32.46 -3.51
CA LEU A 506 -35.07 -33.39 -3.27
C LEU A 506 -35.63 -34.71 -2.72
N THR A 507 -35.38 -35.82 -3.41
CA THR A 507 -35.88 -37.15 -3.04
C THR A 507 -34.72 -38.15 -2.93
N PRO A 508 -34.86 -39.24 -2.15
CA PRO A 508 -33.87 -40.31 -2.09
C PRO A 508 -33.50 -40.86 -3.48
N GLU A 509 -34.49 -41.04 -4.36
CA GLU A 509 -34.30 -41.55 -5.71
C GLU A 509 -33.48 -40.59 -6.57
N LEU A 510 -33.73 -39.28 -6.45
CA LEU A 510 -32.98 -38.28 -7.20
C LEU A 510 -31.50 -38.28 -6.82
N VAL A 511 -31.18 -38.42 -5.52
CA VAL A 511 -29.80 -38.32 -5.01
C VAL A 511 -29.07 -39.66 -4.85
N GLU A 512 -29.72 -40.77 -5.24
CA GLU A 512 -29.13 -42.11 -5.14
C GLU A 512 -27.80 -42.19 -5.91
N GLY A 513 -26.72 -42.63 -5.25
CA GLY A 513 -25.39 -42.74 -5.87
C GLY A 513 -24.63 -41.41 -6.04
N THR A 514 -25.28 -40.26 -5.84
CA THR A 514 -24.65 -38.93 -6.06
C THR A 514 -23.49 -38.70 -5.11
N SER A 515 -23.59 -39.19 -3.86
CA SER A 515 -22.52 -39.04 -2.87
C SER A 515 -21.25 -39.78 -3.28
N GLU A 516 -21.40 -40.97 -3.86
CA GLU A 516 -20.34 -41.85 -4.33
C GLU A 516 -19.61 -41.20 -5.50
N PHE A 517 -20.36 -40.68 -6.48
CA PHE A 517 -19.81 -39.94 -7.63
C PHE A 517 -19.02 -38.70 -7.19
N LEU A 518 -19.53 -37.91 -6.24
CA LEU A 518 -18.81 -36.74 -5.72
C LEU A 518 -17.51 -37.14 -5.03
N ARG A 519 -17.54 -38.23 -4.24
CA ARG A 519 -16.36 -38.73 -3.52
C ARG A 519 -15.27 -39.21 -4.46
N SER A 520 -15.64 -39.85 -5.58
CA SER A 520 -14.66 -40.27 -6.59
C SER A 520 -14.05 -39.11 -7.39
N CYS A 521 -14.58 -37.89 -7.30
CA CYS A 521 -13.99 -36.71 -7.94
C CYS A 521 -12.81 -36.11 -7.13
N GLN A 522 -12.56 -36.53 -5.89
CA GLN A 522 -11.44 -35.99 -5.11
C GLN A 522 -10.10 -36.47 -5.67
N THR A 523 -9.19 -35.53 -5.93
CA THR A 523 -7.88 -35.78 -6.52
C THR A 523 -6.80 -36.03 -5.46
N TYR A 524 -5.62 -36.49 -5.89
CA TYR A 524 -4.46 -36.66 -5.01
C TYR A 524 -4.00 -35.37 -4.33
N GLU A 525 -4.24 -34.20 -4.94
CA GLU A 525 -3.89 -32.89 -4.36
C GLU A 525 -4.81 -32.52 -3.20
N GLY A 526 -6.04 -33.03 -3.16
CA GLY A 526 -7.06 -32.79 -2.14
C GLY A 526 -8.31 -32.07 -2.65
N GLY A 527 -8.19 -31.27 -3.71
CA GLY A 527 -9.33 -30.66 -4.41
C GLY A 527 -10.11 -31.64 -5.29
N PHE A 528 -11.21 -31.19 -5.89
CA PHE A 528 -12.12 -32.02 -6.70
C PHE A 528 -12.00 -31.69 -8.20
N ALA A 529 -11.96 -32.73 -9.03
CA ALA A 529 -12.04 -32.61 -10.48
C ALA A 529 -13.49 -32.37 -10.95
N SER A 530 -13.65 -32.01 -12.22
CA SER A 530 -14.98 -31.76 -12.82
C SER A 530 -15.85 -33.00 -12.92
N SER A 531 -15.25 -34.18 -13.07
CA SER A 531 -15.95 -35.46 -13.12
C SER A 531 -14.97 -36.57 -12.73
N SER A 532 -15.51 -37.73 -12.38
CA SER A 532 -14.74 -38.95 -12.18
C SER A 532 -15.17 -39.95 -13.25
N HIS A 533 -14.19 -40.46 -13.98
CA HIS A 533 -14.40 -41.61 -14.86
C HIS A 533 -13.68 -42.76 -14.18
N PRO A 534 -14.33 -43.90 -13.92
CA PRO A 534 -13.73 -44.96 -13.15
C PRO A 534 -12.46 -45.60 -13.77
N TYR A 535 -11.97 -45.17 -14.93
CA TYR A 535 -10.87 -45.86 -15.64
C TYR A 535 -9.97 -44.93 -16.46
N TYR A 536 -8.80 -44.61 -15.92
CA TYR A 536 -7.60 -44.33 -16.70
C TYR A 536 -6.40 -44.96 -15.96
N SER A 537 -5.95 -46.12 -16.43
CA SER A 537 -4.68 -46.71 -16.01
C SER A 537 -3.63 -46.38 -17.06
N ALA A 538 -2.49 -45.82 -16.64
CA ALA A 538 -1.35 -45.57 -17.52
C ALA A 538 -0.54 -46.85 -17.83
N GLU A 539 -0.92 -48.00 -17.27
CA GLU A 539 -0.15 -49.24 -17.37
C GLU A 539 -0.47 -50.07 -18.63
N ASP A 540 -1.52 -49.75 -19.38
CA ASP A 540 -1.88 -50.47 -20.61
C ASP A 540 -2.14 -49.52 -21.77
N ASP A 541 -1.32 -49.64 -22.82
CA ASP A 541 -1.28 -48.82 -24.04
C ASP A 541 -2.52 -48.98 -24.97
N LYS A 542 -3.65 -49.42 -24.42
CA LYS A 542 -4.93 -49.58 -25.12
C LYS A 542 -6.11 -49.23 -24.20
N PRO A 543 -6.92 -48.20 -24.52
CA PRO A 543 -8.13 -47.92 -23.76
C PRO A 543 -9.10 -49.11 -23.91
N ARG A 544 -9.30 -49.88 -22.83
CA ARG A 544 -10.35 -50.90 -22.77
C ARG A 544 -11.65 -50.25 -22.30
N VAL A 545 -12.69 -50.34 -23.12
CA VAL A 545 -14.07 -50.26 -22.63
C VAL A 545 -14.34 -51.60 -21.93
N LEU A 546 -14.27 -51.64 -20.60
CA LEU A 546 -14.68 -52.83 -19.86
C LEU A 546 -16.20 -52.95 -19.96
N SER A 547 -16.66 -53.86 -20.82
CA SER A 547 -18.06 -54.27 -20.99
C SER A 547 -18.60 -55.09 -19.80
N GLY A 548 -18.08 -54.89 -18.59
CA GLY A 548 -18.46 -55.61 -17.38
C GLY A 548 -19.05 -54.69 -16.32
N PRO A 549 -19.91 -55.19 -15.41
CA PRO A 549 -20.49 -54.39 -14.33
C PRO A 549 -19.37 -53.85 -13.43
N TYR A 550 -19.33 -52.53 -13.28
CA TYR A 550 -18.44 -51.80 -12.38
C TYR A 550 -18.48 -52.40 -10.96
N GLN A 551 -17.37 -52.98 -10.50
CA GLN A 551 -17.21 -53.32 -9.08
C GLN A 551 -16.74 -52.07 -8.33
N ARG A 552 -17.71 -51.38 -7.73
CA ARG A 552 -17.52 -50.18 -6.91
C ARG A 552 -16.59 -50.49 -5.74
N PRO A 553 -15.53 -49.69 -5.48
CA PRO A 553 -14.77 -49.77 -4.23
C PRO A 553 -15.72 -49.59 -3.03
N GLU A 554 -15.50 -50.35 -1.96
CA GLU A 554 -16.30 -50.20 -0.72
C GLU A 554 -16.07 -48.80 -0.12
N ASP A 555 -17.08 -47.94 -0.24
CA ASP A 555 -17.30 -46.68 0.48
C ASP A 555 -16.12 -45.66 0.51
N PRO A 556 -15.77 -45.02 -0.63
CA PRO A 556 -14.70 -44.01 -0.66
C PRO A 556 -15.07 -42.79 0.21
N LYS A 557 -14.25 -42.41 1.20
CA LYS A 557 -14.49 -41.22 2.05
C LYS A 557 -13.73 -40.00 1.54
N VAL A 558 -14.30 -38.80 1.69
CA VAL A 558 -13.56 -37.55 1.42
C VAL A 558 -12.42 -37.40 2.43
N ASP A 559 -11.20 -37.21 1.94
CA ASP A 559 -10.06 -36.81 2.75
C ASP A 559 -10.15 -35.31 3.07
N VAL A 560 -10.80 -35.00 4.18
CA VAL A 560 -11.02 -33.61 4.65
C VAL A 560 -9.70 -32.91 4.92
N LYS A 561 -8.67 -33.61 5.43
CA LYS A 561 -7.37 -33.00 5.74
C LYS A 561 -6.67 -32.53 4.46
N LYS A 562 -6.68 -33.36 3.41
CA LYS A 562 -6.13 -32.96 2.10
C LYS A 562 -6.94 -31.83 1.47
N LEU A 563 -8.27 -31.85 1.60
CA LEU A 563 -9.11 -30.77 1.09
C LEU A 563 -8.79 -29.42 1.75
N VAL A 564 -8.65 -29.40 3.08
CA VAL A 564 -8.27 -28.20 3.83
C VAL A 564 -6.89 -27.71 3.38
N ARG A 565 -5.89 -28.60 3.35
CA ARG A 565 -4.54 -28.26 2.86
C ARG A 565 -4.56 -27.67 1.46
N TRP A 566 -5.32 -28.28 0.55
CA TRP A 566 -5.42 -27.80 -0.83
C TRP A 566 -6.06 -26.42 -0.89
N ALA A 567 -7.22 -26.24 -0.24
CA ALA A 567 -7.97 -24.98 -0.27
C ALA A 567 -7.17 -23.82 0.32
N THR A 568 -6.53 -24.00 1.48
CA THR A 568 -5.72 -22.93 2.10
C THR A 568 -4.42 -22.69 1.32
N GLY A 569 -3.81 -23.73 0.76
CA GLY A 569 -2.62 -23.63 -0.09
C GLY A 569 -2.86 -22.93 -1.43
N MET A 570 -4.11 -22.68 -1.82
CA MET A 570 -4.43 -21.89 -3.01
C MET A 570 -4.34 -20.38 -2.79
N GLN A 571 -4.18 -19.89 -1.55
CA GLN A 571 -4.00 -18.46 -1.32
C GLN A 571 -2.64 -17.99 -1.83
N GLY A 572 -2.63 -16.88 -2.56
CA GLY A 572 -1.43 -16.26 -3.12
C GLY A 572 -0.52 -15.66 -2.06
N LEU A 573 0.76 -15.52 -2.42
CA LEU A 573 1.74 -14.84 -1.56
C LEU A 573 1.50 -13.32 -1.53
N PRO A 574 2.12 -12.58 -0.59
CA PRO A 574 2.00 -11.12 -0.53
C PRO A 574 2.34 -10.39 -1.84
N ILE A 575 3.33 -10.90 -2.60
CA ILE A 575 3.69 -10.34 -3.92
C ILE A 575 2.59 -10.48 -4.98
N GLU A 576 1.69 -11.47 -4.82
CA GLU A 576 0.51 -11.68 -5.65
C GLU A 576 -0.75 -11.01 -5.05
N GLY A 577 -0.59 -10.27 -3.95
CA GLY A 577 -1.66 -9.53 -3.27
C GLY A 577 -2.59 -10.38 -2.41
N GLY A 578 -2.31 -11.67 -2.20
CA GLY A 578 -3.07 -12.53 -1.28
C GLY A 578 -4.47 -12.98 -1.76
N GLY A 579 -4.75 -12.87 -3.07
CA GLY A 579 -5.93 -13.47 -3.69
C GLY A 579 -5.78 -14.98 -3.91
N PHE A 580 -6.86 -15.68 -4.24
CA PHE A 580 -6.81 -17.13 -4.49
C PHE A 580 -6.50 -17.47 -5.94
N ARG A 581 -5.77 -18.58 -6.16
CA ARG A 581 -5.67 -19.25 -7.46
C ARG A 581 -6.61 -20.45 -7.51
N GLY A 582 -7.08 -20.84 -8.70
CA GLY A 582 -8.03 -21.94 -8.83
C GLY A 582 -7.42 -23.35 -8.83
N ARG A 583 -6.10 -23.43 -9.06
CA ARG A 583 -5.32 -24.68 -9.11
C ARG A 583 -3.83 -24.39 -9.03
N SER A 584 -3.07 -25.41 -8.62
CA SER A 584 -1.62 -25.36 -8.47
C SER A 584 -0.92 -24.79 -9.71
N ASN A 585 0.10 -23.95 -9.49
CA ASN A 585 0.93 -23.31 -10.52
C ASN A 585 0.18 -22.43 -11.54
N LYS A 586 -1.01 -21.93 -11.21
CA LYS A 586 -1.70 -20.89 -11.99
C LYS A 586 -1.75 -19.55 -11.22
N LEU A 587 -2.12 -18.50 -11.93
CA LEU A 587 -2.20 -17.15 -11.39
C LEU A 587 -3.40 -17.02 -10.44
N VAL A 588 -3.27 -16.10 -9.48
CA VAL A 588 -4.40 -15.61 -8.68
C VAL A 588 -5.45 -14.94 -9.57
N ASP A 589 -6.72 -15.03 -9.17
CA ASP A 589 -7.87 -14.47 -9.88
C ASP A 589 -9.01 -14.21 -8.88
N GLY A 590 -9.61 -13.02 -8.98
CA GLY A 590 -10.64 -12.54 -8.09
C GLY A 590 -11.87 -13.43 -7.95
N CYS A 591 -12.23 -14.24 -8.96
CA CYS A 591 -13.38 -15.14 -8.85
C CYS A 591 -13.15 -16.29 -7.85
N TYR A 592 -11.90 -16.71 -7.63
CA TYR A 592 -11.56 -17.75 -6.67
C TYR A 592 -11.70 -17.30 -5.22
N SER A 593 -11.87 -16.00 -4.98
CA SER A 593 -12.31 -15.48 -3.68
C SER A 593 -13.61 -16.15 -3.22
N TRP A 594 -14.54 -16.43 -4.14
CA TRP A 594 -15.75 -17.21 -3.83
C TRP A 594 -15.51 -18.72 -3.98
N TRP A 595 -14.96 -19.17 -5.10
CA TRP A 595 -14.88 -20.62 -5.36
C TRP A 595 -13.97 -21.39 -4.42
N ILE A 596 -12.94 -20.74 -3.87
CA ILE A 596 -12.00 -21.32 -2.91
C ILE A 596 -12.21 -20.69 -1.53
N GLY A 597 -12.17 -19.36 -1.43
CA GLY A 597 -12.37 -18.67 -0.15
C GLY A 597 -13.75 -18.95 0.47
N GLY A 598 -14.80 -19.08 -0.36
CA GLY A 598 -16.15 -19.45 0.04
C GLY A 598 -16.30 -20.86 0.63
N LEU A 599 -15.27 -21.72 0.54
CA LEU A 599 -15.29 -23.05 1.13
C LEU A 599 -15.10 -23.04 2.64
N GLU A 600 -14.51 -22.00 3.22
CA GLU A 600 -14.13 -21.99 4.64
C GLU A 600 -15.25 -22.41 5.60
N PRO A 601 -16.49 -21.90 5.49
CA PRO A 601 -17.60 -22.33 6.35
C PRO A 601 -17.87 -23.85 6.29
N LEU A 602 -17.80 -24.43 5.08
CA LEU A 602 -17.97 -25.87 4.88
C LEU A 602 -16.79 -26.65 5.46
N LEU A 603 -15.56 -26.16 5.28
CA LEU A 603 -14.35 -26.81 5.80
C LEU A 603 -14.33 -26.80 7.33
N LEU A 604 -14.73 -25.71 7.96
CA LEU A 604 -14.86 -25.61 9.42
C LEU A 604 -15.90 -26.62 9.94
N GLU A 605 -17.07 -26.73 9.30
CA GLU A 605 -18.08 -27.73 9.65
C GLU A 605 -17.56 -29.17 9.50
N LEU A 606 -16.87 -29.48 8.40
CA LEU A 606 -16.27 -30.81 8.17
C LEU A 606 -15.16 -31.16 9.16
N LEU A 607 -14.47 -30.16 9.70
CA LEU A 607 -13.50 -30.32 10.77
C LEU A 607 -14.15 -30.40 12.17
N GLY A 608 -15.47 -30.23 12.27
CA GLY A 608 -16.20 -30.18 13.54
C GLY A 608 -16.00 -28.88 14.31
N ILE A 609 -15.45 -27.85 13.69
CA ILE A 609 -15.14 -26.54 14.28
C ILE A 609 -16.38 -25.64 14.12
N GLY A 610 -17.29 -25.71 15.10
CA GLY A 610 -18.50 -24.87 15.21
C GLY A 610 -18.64 -24.26 16.61
N ASN A 611 -19.39 -23.17 16.75
CA ASN A 611 -19.42 -22.35 17.97
C ASN A 611 -19.88 -23.15 19.23
N GLU A 612 -18.99 -23.16 20.23
CA GLU A 612 -19.04 -23.46 21.69
C GLU A 612 -19.90 -24.61 22.26
N GLU A 613 -19.22 -25.72 22.62
CA GLU A 613 -19.35 -26.44 23.91
C GLU A 613 -18.36 -27.61 24.06
N ALA A 614 -17.63 -28.01 23.01
CA ALA A 614 -16.61 -29.05 23.11
C ALA A 614 -15.21 -28.47 22.91
N GLU A 615 -14.34 -28.68 23.90
CA GLU A 615 -12.88 -28.64 23.78
C GLU A 615 -12.43 -29.58 22.65
N THR A 616 -12.53 -29.10 21.41
CA THR A 616 -11.91 -29.77 20.27
C THR A 616 -10.52 -29.19 20.16
N GLN A 617 -9.52 -30.03 20.44
CA GLN A 617 -8.11 -29.68 20.24
C GLN A 617 -7.92 -29.24 18.79
N VAL A 618 -7.84 -27.93 18.57
CA VAL A 618 -7.43 -27.36 17.30
C VAL A 618 -6.03 -27.90 17.02
N PRO A 619 -5.76 -28.51 15.85
CA PRO A 619 -4.42 -28.98 15.51
C PRO A 619 -3.43 -27.83 15.68
N ARG A 620 -2.36 -28.04 16.46
CA ARG A 620 -1.30 -27.05 16.80
C ARG A 620 -0.76 -26.26 15.60
N HIS A 621 -0.90 -26.79 14.39
CA HIS A 621 -0.39 -26.23 13.14
C HIS A 621 -1.24 -25.05 12.61
N VAL A 622 -2.38 -24.73 13.24
CA VAL A 622 -3.27 -23.62 12.86
C VAL A 622 -3.09 -22.40 13.78
N THR A 623 -2.37 -22.52 14.91
CA THR A 623 -2.40 -21.52 15.99
C THR A 623 -1.07 -20.83 16.30
N GLU A 624 0.04 -21.16 15.62
CA GLU A 624 1.36 -20.62 16.02
C GLU A 624 1.67 -19.19 15.52
N GLU A 625 0.80 -18.55 14.75
CA GLU A 625 0.94 -17.13 14.39
C GLU A 625 -0.42 -16.40 14.38
N THR A 626 -1.15 -16.38 15.49
CA THR A 626 -2.31 -15.49 15.56
C THR A 626 -1.87 -14.09 15.96
N ASP A 627 -1.59 -13.26 14.96
CA ASP A 627 -1.95 -11.85 15.03
C ASP A 627 -3.39 -11.76 15.55
N SER A 628 -3.59 -11.04 16.64
CA SER A 628 -4.88 -10.88 17.33
C SER A 628 -5.99 -10.27 16.47
N GLU A 629 -5.69 -9.91 15.21
CA GLU A 629 -6.60 -9.31 14.25
C GLU A 629 -7.45 -10.35 13.48
N ASN A 630 -6.99 -11.60 13.26
CA ASN A 630 -7.68 -12.58 12.39
C ASN A 630 -8.69 -13.50 13.11
N GLY A 631 -8.75 -13.47 14.44
CA GLY A 631 -9.55 -14.37 15.26
C GLY A 631 -9.00 -15.81 15.32
N PRO A 632 -9.35 -16.61 16.34
CA PRO A 632 -8.72 -17.90 16.64
C PRO A 632 -9.11 -19.07 15.70
N THR A 633 -9.84 -18.82 14.59
CA THR A 633 -10.47 -19.89 13.77
C THR A 633 -10.50 -19.62 12.25
N ALA A 634 -9.70 -18.68 11.73
CA ALA A 634 -9.60 -18.47 10.28
C ALA A 634 -8.73 -19.55 9.63
N LEU A 635 -9.17 -20.13 8.51
CA LEU A 635 -8.38 -21.12 7.75
C LEU A 635 -7.39 -20.47 6.77
N PHE A 636 -7.60 -19.20 6.43
CA PHE A 636 -6.77 -18.44 5.49
C PHE A 636 -6.67 -16.96 5.93
N ASP A 637 -5.75 -16.19 5.32
CA ASP A 637 -5.56 -14.77 5.64
C ASP A 637 -6.72 -13.93 5.06
N LYS A 638 -7.67 -13.61 5.93
CA LYS A 638 -8.86 -12.81 5.56
C LYS A 638 -8.52 -11.39 5.18
N THR A 639 -7.57 -10.76 5.88
CA THR A 639 -7.15 -9.37 5.61
C THR A 639 -6.54 -9.25 4.22
N SER A 640 -5.68 -10.18 3.84
CA SER A 640 -5.06 -10.18 2.50
C SER A 640 -6.09 -10.41 1.39
N LEU A 641 -7.07 -11.30 1.59
CA LEU A 641 -8.15 -11.47 0.61
C LEU A 641 -9.02 -10.21 0.45
N GLN A 642 -9.32 -9.51 1.55
CA GLN A 642 -10.01 -8.23 1.50
C GLN A 642 -9.20 -7.18 0.73
N ARG A 643 -7.89 -7.07 1.00
CA ARG A 643 -6.98 -6.18 0.27
C ARG A 643 -6.90 -6.51 -1.22
N PHE A 644 -6.83 -7.79 -1.58
CA PHE A 644 -6.84 -8.22 -2.98
C PHE A 644 -8.08 -7.69 -3.71
N THR A 645 -9.26 -7.83 -3.12
CA THR A 645 -10.51 -7.30 -3.70
C THR A 645 -10.45 -5.78 -3.87
N LEU A 646 -10.02 -5.06 -2.84
CA LEU A 646 -10.05 -3.59 -2.80
C LEU A 646 -9.01 -2.93 -3.71
N VAL A 647 -7.84 -3.55 -3.86
CA VAL A 647 -6.68 -2.98 -4.57
C VAL A 647 -6.51 -3.58 -5.97
N SER A 648 -6.66 -4.90 -6.10
CA SER A 648 -6.36 -5.61 -7.36
C SER A 648 -7.59 -5.78 -8.24
N SER A 649 -8.73 -6.13 -7.65
CA SER A 649 -9.95 -6.50 -8.39
C SER A 649 -10.89 -5.32 -8.69
N GLN A 650 -10.87 -4.26 -7.89
CA GLN A 650 -11.70 -3.08 -8.11
C GLN A 650 -11.27 -2.31 -9.37
N VAL A 651 -12.24 -1.96 -10.24
CA VAL A 651 -12.00 -1.13 -11.43
C VAL A 651 -12.54 0.28 -11.20
N SER A 652 -11.75 1.30 -11.55
CA SER A 652 -12.07 2.71 -11.28
C SER A 652 -13.36 3.21 -11.95
N THR A 653 -13.77 2.58 -13.05
CA THR A 653 -15.02 2.86 -13.79
C THR A 653 -16.24 2.07 -13.30
N GLY A 654 -16.09 1.22 -12.27
CA GLY A 654 -17.13 0.32 -11.79
C GLY A 654 -16.94 -1.13 -12.27
N GLY A 655 -17.62 -2.06 -11.59
CA GLY A 655 -17.39 -3.51 -11.68
C GLY A 655 -16.09 -3.97 -11.01
N LEU A 656 -15.95 -5.29 -10.85
CA LEU A 656 -14.71 -5.95 -10.43
C LEU A 656 -14.26 -6.96 -11.49
N ARG A 657 -12.97 -7.32 -11.46
CA ARG A 657 -12.29 -8.12 -12.48
C ARG A 657 -11.56 -9.33 -11.89
N ASP A 658 -11.03 -10.14 -12.79
CA ASP A 658 -10.06 -11.19 -12.52
C ASP A 658 -8.83 -10.63 -11.77
N LYS A 659 -8.00 -9.84 -12.48
CA LYS A 659 -6.72 -9.30 -11.99
C LYS A 659 -6.36 -8.01 -12.73
N PRO A 660 -5.37 -7.22 -12.28
CA PRO A 660 -4.87 -6.06 -13.01
C PRO A 660 -4.55 -6.36 -14.48
N GLY A 661 -4.96 -5.46 -15.37
CA GLY A 661 -4.87 -5.62 -16.82
C GLY A 661 -6.07 -6.33 -17.48
N LYS A 662 -7.04 -6.83 -16.70
CA LYS A 662 -8.30 -7.39 -17.21
C LYS A 662 -9.47 -6.39 -17.09
N SER A 663 -10.47 -6.55 -17.96
CA SER A 663 -11.72 -5.79 -17.89
C SER A 663 -12.62 -6.31 -16.76
N ALA A 664 -13.49 -5.46 -16.23
CA ALA A 664 -14.59 -5.91 -15.39
C ALA A 664 -15.68 -6.60 -16.22
N ASP A 665 -16.35 -7.56 -15.59
CA ASP A 665 -17.50 -8.31 -16.11
C ASP A 665 -18.43 -8.79 -14.97
N PRO A 666 -19.67 -9.23 -15.27
CA PRO A 666 -20.64 -9.56 -14.23
C PRO A 666 -20.21 -10.74 -13.38
N TYR A 667 -19.61 -11.76 -13.99
CA TYR A 667 -19.10 -12.95 -13.32
C TYR A 667 -18.07 -12.60 -12.23
N HIS A 668 -17.01 -11.89 -12.60
CA HIS A 668 -15.98 -11.50 -11.62
C HIS A 668 -16.50 -10.49 -10.62
N THR A 669 -17.41 -9.60 -11.02
CA THR A 669 -18.06 -8.65 -10.09
C THR A 669 -18.80 -9.40 -8.98
N ALA A 670 -19.66 -10.35 -9.34
CA ALA A 670 -20.43 -11.12 -8.36
C ALA A 670 -19.54 -11.94 -7.44
N TYR A 671 -18.57 -12.68 -8.00
CA TYR A 671 -17.76 -13.62 -7.22
C TYR A 671 -16.65 -12.96 -6.39
N ASN A 672 -16.09 -11.82 -6.83
CA ASN A 672 -15.23 -11.02 -5.94
C ASN A 672 -16.04 -10.50 -4.75
N LEU A 673 -17.25 -9.96 -4.98
CA LEU A 673 -18.08 -9.42 -3.90
C LEU A 673 -18.56 -10.51 -2.92
N ALA A 674 -18.92 -11.69 -3.43
CA ALA A 674 -19.29 -12.82 -2.60
C ALA A 674 -18.10 -13.31 -1.75
N GLY A 675 -16.91 -13.45 -2.36
CA GLY A 675 -15.69 -13.82 -1.63
C GLY A 675 -15.25 -12.76 -0.62
N TYR A 676 -15.41 -11.47 -0.96
CA TYR A 676 -15.17 -10.35 -0.06
C TYR A 676 -16.10 -10.42 1.17
N SER A 677 -17.38 -10.73 0.95
CA SER A 677 -18.34 -10.98 2.04
C SER A 677 -17.89 -12.14 2.94
N THR A 678 -17.44 -13.28 2.38
CA THR A 678 -16.89 -14.39 3.18
C THR A 678 -15.63 -13.99 3.97
N ALA A 679 -14.81 -13.10 3.44
CA ALA A 679 -13.64 -12.58 4.14
C ALA A 679 -14.01 -11.60 5.26
N GLN A 680 -15.12 -10.87 5.12
CA GLN A 680 -15.62 -9.90 6.12
C GLN A 680 -16.49 -10.54 7.20
N HIS A 681 -17.13 -11.67 6.91
CA HIS A 681 -18.10 -12.29 7.81
C HIS A 681 -17.72 -13.74 8.13
N ARG A 682 -17.80 -14.11 9.41
CA ARG A 682 -17.73 -15.51 9.82
C ARG A 682 -19.11 -16.13 9.63
N VAL A 683 -19.17 -17.18 8.81
CA VAL A 683 -20.39 -17.94 8.53
C VAL A 683 -20.27 -19.32 9.15
N TYR A 684 -21.26 -19.74 9.95
CA TYR A 684 -21.31 -21.08 10.52
C TYR A 684 -22.76 -21.56 10.69
N ARG A 685 -22.95 -22.88 10.69
CA ARG A 685 -24.27 -23.50 10.91
C ARG A 685 -24.63 -23.45 12.39
N SER A 686 -25.83 -22.97 12.71
CA SER A 686 -26.35 -23.01 14.08
C SER A 686 -26.71 -24.45 14.47
N ARG A 687 -26.21 -24.92 15.62
CA ARG A 687 -26.62 -26.21 16.21
C ARG A 687 -27.93 -26.15 16.99
N THR A 688 -28.35 -24.96 17.41
CA THR A 688 -29.56 -24.74 18.22
C THR A 688 -30.77 -24.33 17.38
N LYS A 689 -30.55 -23.76 16.19
CA LYS A 689 -31.60 -23.42 15.24
C LYS A 689 -31.37 -24.21 13.95
N GLY A 690 -32.13 -25.29 13.76
CA GLY A 690 -32.06 -26.10 12.55
C GLY A 690 -32.19 -25.23 11.29
N HIS A 691 -31.28 -25.42 10.34
CA HIS A 691 -31.23 -24.72 9.05
C HIS A 691 -30.92 -23.22 9.05
N ILE A 692 -30.39 -22.66 10.16
CA ILE A 692 -29.98 -21.23 10.21
C ILE A 692 -28.45 -21.12 10.19
N PHE A 693 -27.91 -20.32 9.26
CA PHE A 693 -26.52 -19.86 9.31
C PHE A 693 -26.43 -18.53 10.05
N ILE A 694 -25.43 -18.39 10.92
CA ILE A 694 -25.15 -17.14 11.64
C ILE A 694 -24.05 -16.39 10.88
N LEU A 695 -24.28 -15.10 10.65
CA LEU A 695 -23.30 -14.16 10.09
C LEU A 695 -22.81 -13.26 11.23
N GLU A 696 -21.54 -13.37 11.58
CA GLU A 696 -20.88 -12.46 12.52
C GLU A 696 -19.90 -11.59 11.75
N GLU A 697 -19.91 -10.27 11.98
CA GLU A 697 -18.86 -9.39 11.48
C GLU A 697 -17.51 -9.84 12.06
N SER A 698 -16.55 -10.14 11.19
CA SER A 698 -15.16 -10.24 11.63
C SER A 698 -14.76 -8.88 12.21
N LYS A 699 -14.07 -8.86 13.35
CA LYS A 699 -13.65 -7.63 14.04
C LYS A 699 -12.58 -6.82 13.27
N THR A 700 -12.47 -6.99 11.95
CA THR A 700 -11.42 -6.42 11.10
C THR A 700 -11.98 -5.35 10.16
N VAL A 701 -11.85 -4.08 10.57
CA VAL A 701 -11.55 -2.95 9.67
C VAL A 701 -10.69 -1.94 10.44
#